data_AF-K1VG04-F1
#
_entry.id   AF-K1VG04-F1
#
_cell.length_a   1.000
_cell.length_b   1.000
_cell.length_c   1.000
_cell.angle_alpha   90.00
_cell.angle_beta   90.00
_cell.angle_gamma   90.00
#
_symmetry.space_group_name_H-M   'P 1'
#
loop_
_entity.id
_entity.type
_entity.pdbx_description
1 polymer ?
#
loop_
_entity_poly.entity_id
_entity_poly.type
_entity_poly.pdbx_seq_one_letter_code
_entity_poly.pdbx_strand_id
1 'polypeptide(L)'
;MSNDVPDVIAVNSLVAHILGAGPSAFGLDALPCPVELTLRIELDPSVVPNDADSMPGLGVNYSSVSKAVYAAISGKSFANPAAIMSTAARVPLALEAVKAVEVRAVLPRALLHGTCAYERRYERLEEARSIEGELRGRVENMGVSTIIGLHPHERAEKQRLEVDITVSAVPEGWGHKAFADDAYKSSAFGTLESLADTFARHLLSLDTVPVQSRVGVTFRKPSALPFATPSIHVSRSRADYAQRGGVRDMSTAAITQGLAGGAAEASSSSAPSSSTASKRRGPFGASIPGERIFLAIGSNMGDKVGHVRRAVRELASRGVKTVDTSRLYESDPMYVTDQEVFLNGALEVRTALEPLELLRVLKEVEAEVGRTKTFRNGPRVLDVDLVAYGSQVVSIGEEGVDGWLRVPHASVAEREFVLRPLADMDPDFTLAGVGTVRDLLSRVEPGGLVPIIPFPSPSRPMRLHRPATPAIMAIYNATPDSFSDGDARRTDASHALRDCEALMALPTPPAIIDVGGMSTRPGSQPCSLDEELARVVPLVQALRISDGALASVPISVDTYRPEVAAAAVEAGASCINDVRGGTEQGMLAAMAAASVPVILMHSRGDSTSMLTKEAHDYDSYGGVLPGLHAELGDMVHHALRAGVKRWDIVLDPGLGFAKSDADQLSMLKHLGRICEGELAGYPLLVGGSRKGLVGRITGRKEARERDWGDAAVNTVCTMSGVVDILRVHDARGAAESVAMARAIRDAK
;
A
#
# COMPACT_ATOMS: atom_id res chain seq x y z
N MET A 1 -19.29 45.62 -23.31
CA MET A 1 -18.28 45.40 -22.26
C MET A 1 -17.07 44.84 -22.99
N SER A 2 -15.98 45.61 -23.07
CA SER A 2 -14.71 45.13 -23.64
C SER A 2 -14.28 43.89 -22.85
N ASN A 3 -14.21 42.73 -23.50
CA ASN A 3 -13.49 41.57 -22.95
C ASN A 3 -12.01 41.80 -23.19
N ASP A 4 -11.43 42.81 -22.53
CA ASP A 4 -9.97 42.97 -22.50
C ASP A 4 -9.41 41.82 -21.67
N VAL A 5 -8.92 40.79 -22.35
CA VAL A 5 -8.10 39.76 -21.74
C VAL A 5 -6.77 40.42 -21.42
N PRO A 6 -6.37 40.53 -20.14
CA PRO A 6 -5.14 41.21 -19.78
C PRO A 6 -3.93 40.43 -20.30
N ASP A 7 -2.85 41.14 -20.65
CA ASP A 7 -1.55 40.53 -20.93
C ASP A 7 -0.95 40.00 -19.63
N VAL A 8 -0.75 38.68 -19.55
CA VAL A 8 -0.33 37.99 -18.33
C VAL A 8 0.98 37.23 -18.55
N ILE A 9 1.93 37.45 -17.65
CA ILE A 9 3.10 36.59 -17.48
C ILE A 9 2.82 35.63 -16.32
N ALA A 10 2.89 34.33 -16.58
CA ALA A 10 2.70 33.30 -15.56
C ALA A 10 4.05 32.68 -15.15
N VAL A 11 4.38 32.75 -13.85
CA VAL A 11 5.41 31.94 -13.22
C VAL A 11 4.70 30.81 -12.50
N ASN A 12 4.73 29.61 -13.08
CA ASN A 12 4.07 28.43 -12.51
C ASN A 12 5.05 27.59 -11.71
N SER A 13 4.57 27.01 -10.61
CA SER A 13 5.27 25.97 -9.85
C SER A 13 6.64 26.38 -9.29
N LEU A 14 6.76 27.62 -8.78
CA LEU A 14 7.94 28.06 -8.05
C LEU A 14 7.94 27.43 -6.64
N VAL A 15 8.73 26.37 -6.46
CA VAL A 15 8.80 25.62 -5.19
C VAL A 15 9.85 26.22 -4.26
N ALA A 16 9.46 26.53 -3.02
CA ALA A 16 10.38 26.92 -1.95
C ALA A 16 10.08 26.12 -0.66
N HIS A 17 11.13 25.71 0.04
CA HIS A 17 11.00 25.10 1.36
C HIS A 17 10.95 26.19 2.44
N ILE A 18 9.79 26.38 3.06
CA ILE A 18 9.53 27.49 3.97
C ILE A 18 9.33 26.98 5.40
N LEU A 19 10.03 27.60 6.36
CA LEU A 19 9.96 27.26 7.78
C LEU A 19 8.68 27.81 8.42
N GLY A 20 7.89 26.96 9.08
CA GLY A 20 6.68 27.40 9.81
C GLY A 20 5.46 27.72 8.93
N ALA A 21 5.50 27.36 7.64
CA ALA A 21 4.36 27.53 6.73
C ALA A 21 3.30 26.43 6.96
N GLY A 22 2.54 26.55 8.06
CA GLY A 22 1.37 25.74 8.38
C GLY A 22 1.65 24.59 9.37
N PRO A 23 0.65 24.19 10.17
CA PRO A 23 0.79 23.02 11.04
C PRO A 23 1.05 21.79 10.18
N SER A 24 2.09 21.04 10.52
CA SER A 24 2.32 19.72 9.93
C SER A 24 1.03 18.89 10.00
N ALA A 25 0.72 18.14 8.94
CA ALA A 25 -0.36 17.14 8.96
C ALA A 25 -0.24 16.21 10.19
N PHE A 26 0.98 16.09 10.73
CA PHE A 26 1.38 15.20 11.82
C PHE A 26 1.57 15.89 13.18
N GLY A 27 1.24 17.18 13.33
CA GLY A 27 1.36 17.89 14.62
C GLY A 27 2.81 18.17 15.09
N LEU A 28 3.77 18.10 14.16
CA LEU A 28 5.20 18.37 14.39
C LEU A 28 5.49 19.88 14.39
N ASP A 29 6.46 20.32 15.20
CA ASP A 29 6.95 21.70 15.21
C ASP A 29 7.73 22.05 13.92
N ALA A 30 7.36 23.19 13.33
CA ALA A 30 8.05 24.00 12.32
C ALA A 30 9.14 23.33 11.44
N LEU A 31 8.80 22.25 10.72
CA LEU A 31 9.65 21.72 9.64
C LEU A 31 9.56 22.61 8.38
N PRO A 32 10.61 22.63 7.52
CA PRO A 32 10.51 23.21 6.19
C PRO A 32 9.47 22.46 5.35
N CYS A 33 8.35 23.10 5.03
CA CYS A 33 7.33 22.53 4.15
C CYS A 33 7.54 23.06 2.72
N PRO A 34 7.49 22.20 1.68
CA PRO A 34 7.46 22.70 0.31
C PRO A 34 6.18 23.51 0.10
N VAL A 35 6.32 24.76 -0.30
CA VAL A 35 5.24 25.63 -0.75
C VAL A 35 5.46 25.88 -2.24
N GLU A 36 4.47 25.54 -3.04
CA GLU A 36 4.49 25.79 -4.48
C GLU A 36 3.73 27.09 -4.76
N LEU A 37 4.40 28.06 -5.37
CA LEU A 37 3.82 29.34 -5.75
C LEU A 37 3.58 29.43 -7.25
N THR A 38 2.40 29.90 -7.61
CA THR A 38 2.08 30.33 -8.97
C THR A 38 1.75 31.82 -8.95
N LEU A 39 2.45 32.62 -9.75
CA LEU A 39 2.23 34.06 -9.89
C LEU A 39 1.73 34.36 -11.31
N ARG A 40 0.57 35.01 -11.41
CA ARG A 40 0.06 35.59 -12.65
C ARG A 40 0.22 37.10 -12.58
N ILE A 41 1.15 37.62 -13.35
CA ILE A 41 1.56 39.02 -13.36
C ILE A 41 0.87 39.71 -14.53
N GLU A 42 -0.08 40.58 -14.23
CA GLU A 42 -0.79 41.38 -15.23
C GLU A 42 0.00 42.64 -15.56
N LEU A 43 0.26 42.84 -16.85
CA LEU A 43 0.97 44.01 -17.35
C LEU A 43 0.04 45.21 -17.50
N ASP A 44 0.58 46.41 -17.35
CA ASP A 44 -0.11 47.65 -17.71
C ASP A 44 -0.04 47.85 -19.24
N PRO A 45 -1.18 47.85 -19.96
CA PRO A 45 -1.20 48.02 -21.42
C PRO A 45 -0.59 49.34 -21.89
N SER A 46 -0.53 50.36 -21.01
CA SER A 46 0.04 51.67 -21.33
C SER A 46 1.57 51.69 -21.33
N VAL A 47 2.20 50.66 -20.76
CA VAL A 47 3.66 50.56 -20.59
C VAL A 47 4.32 49.71 -21.69
N VAL A 48 3.53 49.01 -22.53
CA VAL A 48 4.01 48.25 -23.68
C VAL A 48 3.94 49.13 -24.94
N PRO A 49 5.05 49.68 -25.46
CA PRO A 49 5.00 50.54 -26.64
C PRO A 49 4.73 49.72 -27.91
N ASN A 50 3.82 50.24 -28.75
CA ASN A 50 3.35 49.58 -29.96
C ASN A 50 4.40 49.39 -31.07
N ASP A 51 5.55 50.09 -31.04
CA ASP A 51 6.38 50.25 -32.27
C ASP A 51 7.91 50.34 -32.05
N ALA A 52 8.52 49.61 -31.10
CA ALA A 52 9.99 49.57 -31.04
C ALA A 52 10.57 48.22 -30.58
N ASP A 53 11.40 47.63 -31.44
CA ASP A 53 12.29 46.49 -31.22
C ASP A 53 13.45 46.82 -30.23
N SER A 54 13.21 47.70 -29.25
CA SER A 54 14.18 48.13 -28.25
C SER A 54 13.99 47.37 -26.94
N MET A 55 14.93 46.47 -26.67
CA MET A 55 15.00 45.63 -25.46
C MET A 55 15.40 46.29 -24.12
N PRO A 56 15.80 47.58 -23.98
CA PRO A 56 16.11 48.14 -22.67
C PRO A 56 14.84 48.66 -21.97
N GLY A 57 14.38 47.93 -20.95
CA GLY A 57 13.48 48.48 -19.92
C GLY A 57 11.98 48.21 -20.07
N LEU A 58 11.56 47.45 -21.09
CA LEU A 58 10.12 47.30 -21.43
C LEU A 58 9.55 45.88 -21.26
N GLY A 59 10.36 44.92 -20.80
CA GLY A 59 9.92 43.54 -20.55
C GLY A 59 10.13 43.13 -19.10
N VAL A 60 9.10 42.57 -18.47
CA VAL A 60 9.25 41.90 -17.17
C VAL A 60 10.03 40.60 -17.40
N ASN A 61 11.29 40.57 -16.99
CA ASN A 61 12.11 39.36 -17.05
C ASN A 61 11.65 38.35 -15.98
N TYR A 62 10.84 37.37 -16.39
CA TYR A 62 10.29 36.34 -15.50
C TYR A 62 11.38 35.53 -14.76
N SER A 63 12.58 35.37 -15.33
CA SER A 63 13.71 34.69 -14.66
C SER A 63 14.24 35.53 -13.50
N SER A 64 14.40 36.84 -13.71
CA SER A 64 14.81 37.77 -12.65
C SER A 64 13.75 37.90 -11.56
N VAL A 65 12.48 38.00 -11.93
CA VAL A 65 11.36 38.02 -10.98
C VAL A 65 11.31 36.72 -10.17
N SER A 66 11.41 35.55 -10.82
CA SER A 66 11.38 34.25 -10.13
C SER A 66 12.53 34.10 -9.13
N LYS A 67 13.76 34.49 -9.52
CA LYS A 67 14.93 34.47 -8.62
C LYS A 67 14.76 35.43 -7.45
N ALA A 68 14.24 36.63 -7.69
CA ALA A 68 14.00 37.63 -6.65
C ALA A 68 12.88 37.19 -5.68
N VAL A 69 11.79 36.61 -6.20
CA VAL A 69 10.72 36.02 -5.37
C VAL A 69 11.27 34.87 -4.54
N TYR A 70 12.00 33.92 -5.14
CA TYR A 70 12.61 32.81 -4.42
C TYR A 70 13.55 33.30 -3.31
N ALA A 71 14.42 34.28 -3.59
CA ALA A 71 15.30 34.87 -2.57
C ALA A 71 14.53 35.63 -1.48
N ALA A 72 13.38 36.22 -1.80
CA ALA A 72 12.56 36.93 -0.83
C ALA A 72 11.87 36.00 0.17
N ILE A 73 11.61 34.74 -0.18
CA ILE A 73 10.84 33.78 0.63
C ILE A 73 11.66 32.60 1.17
N SER A 74 12.68 32.14 0.44
CA SER A 74 13.42 30.91 0.77
C SER A 74 14.23 31.08 2.05
N GLY A 75 14.19 30.06 2.93
CA GLY A 75 14.92 30.05 4.21
C GLY A 75 14.36 31.00 5.29
N LYS A 76 13.24 31.67 5.04
CA LYS A 76 12.55 32.52 6.03
C LYS A 76 11.39 31.79 6.69
N SER A 77 10.93 32.34 7.82
CA SER A 77 9.73 31.88 8.49
C SER A 77 8.58 32.87 8.32
N PHE A 78 7.38 32.34 8.13
CA PHE A 78 6.16 33.10 7.93
C PHE A 78 5.07 32.57 8.85
N ALA A 79 4.24 33.47 9.38
CA ALA A 79 3.18 33.09 10.30
C ALA A 79 2.01 32.35 9.62
N ASN A 80 1.77 32.61 8.33
CA ASN A 80 0.69 31.99 7.55
C ASN A 80 0.96 32.07 6.04
N PRO A 81 0.21 31.32 5.21
CA PRO A 81 0.33 31.35 3.74
C PRO A 81 0.11 32.74 3.12
N ALA A 82 -0.78 33.55 3.69
CA ALA A 82 -1.05 34.90 3.19
C ALA A 82 0.20 35.80 3.28
N ALA A 83 0.99 35.68 4.34
CA ALA A 83 2.25 36.43 4.50
C ALA A 83 3.31 36.04 3.45
N ILE A 84 3.37 34.75 3.06
CA ILE A 84 4.23 34.27 1.97
C ILE A 84 3.76 34.90 0.65
N MET A 85 2.46 34.83 0.37
CA MET A 85 1.87 35.35 -0.86
C MET A 85 2.08 36.86 -1.00
N SER A 86 1.88 37.62 0.08
CA SER A 86 2.11 39.08 0.09
C SER A 86 3.57 39.41 -0.18
N THR A 87 4.50 38.67 0.44
CA THR A 87 5.95 38.84 0.19
C THR A 87 6.32 38.51 -1.26
N ALA A 88 5.75 37.45 -1.83
CA ALA A 88 5.97 37.07 -3.21
C ALA A 88 5.38 38.09 -4.20
N ALA A 89 4.20 38.65 -3.92
CA ALA A 89 3.53 39.64 -4.78
C ALA A 89 4.28 40.98 -4.86
N ARG A 90 4.92 41.41 -3.76
CA ARG A 90 5.64 42.70 -3.69
C ARG A 90 6.79 42.81 -4.69
N VAL A 91 7.41 41.70 -5.06
CA VAL A 91 8.56 41.68 -6.00
C VAL A 91 8.14 42.13 -7.40
N PRO A 92 7.19 41.47 -8.09
CA PRO A 92 6.69 41.94 -9.38
C PRO A 92 5.95 43.28 -9.30
N LEU A 93 5.18 43.57 -8.24
CA LEU A 93 4.46 44.85 -8.11
C LEU A 93 5.37 46.09 -8.03
N ALA A 94 6.65 45.91 -7.67
CA ALA A 94 7.62 47.00 -7.69
C ALA A 94 7.98 47.47 -9.11
N LEU A 95 7.71 46.66 -10.14
CA LEU A 95 7.98 47.00 -11.54
C LEU A 95 6.86 47.88 -12.11
N GLU A 96 7.21 49.04 -12.69
CA GLU A 96 6.25 50.01 -13.27
C GLU A 96 5.33 49.41 -14.32
N ALA A 97 5.79 48.41 -15.07
CA ALA A 97 5.01 47.70 -16.07
C ALA A 97 3.94 46.75 -15.50
N VAL A 98 3.85 46.56 -14.18
CA VAL A 98 2.94 45.59 -13.56
C VAL A 98 1.75 46.30 -12.93
N LYS A 99 0.55 45.95 -13.40
CA LYS A 99 -0.75 46.47 -12.93
C LYS A 99 -1.27 45.69 -11.72
N ALA A 100 -1.20 44.37 -11.78
CA ALA A 100 -1.71 43.50 -10.72
C ALA A 100 -0.99 42.15 -10.72
N VAL A 101 -1.05 41.43 -9.61
CA VAL A 101 -0.48 40.10 -9.46
C VAL A 101 -1.47 39.20 -8.73
N GLU A 102 -1.87 38.09 -9.34
CA GLU A 102 -2.57 37.01 -8.64
C GLU A 102 -1.53 35.98 -8.17
N VAL A 103 -1.50 35.72 -6.87
CA VAL A 103 -0.63 34.71 -6.28
C VAL A 103 -1.48 33.55 -5.81
N ARG A 104 -1.08 32.34 -6.17
CA ARG A 104 -1.60 31.08 -5.64
C ARG A 104 -0.47 30.38 -4.87
N ALA A 105 -0.71 30.06 -3.60
CA ALA A 105 0.19 29.26 -2.78
C ALA A 105 -0.43 27.90 -2.48
N VAL A 106 0.24 26.83 -2.91
CA VAL A 106 -0.18 25.45 -2.72
C VAL A 106 0.68 24.80 -1.63
N LEU A 107 0.02 24.12 -0.70
CA LEU A 107 0.61 23.40 0.43
C LEU A 107 0.38 21.88 0.20
N PRO A 108 1.22 21.21 -0.60
CA PRO A 108 1.00 19.82 -1.02
C PRO A 108 1.04 18.79 0.13
N ARG A 109 1.64 19.14 1.28
CA ARG A 109 1.77 18.23 2.45
C ARG A 109 0.94 18.65 3.66
N ALA A 110 -0.01 19.59 3.49
CA ALA A 110 -0.81 20.11 4.60
C ALA A 110 -1.97 19.19 5.01
N LEU A 111 -2.47 18.32 4.13
CA LEU A 111 -3.60 17.43 4.38
C LEU A 111 -3.30 15.97 4.03
N LEU A 112 -3.94 15.05 4.75
CA LEU A 112 -3.78 13.60 4.59
C LEU A 112 -4.42 13.05 3.28
N HIS A 113 -5.45 13.72 2.77
CA HIS A 113 -6.29 13.22 1.67
C HIS A 113 -6.59 14.25 0.59
N GLY A 114 -5.81 15.33 0.47
CA GLY A 114 -6.01 16.38 -0.53
C GLY A 114 -4.93 17.45 -0.47
N THR A 115 -5.10 18.51 -1.25
CA THR A 115 -4.16 19.62 -1.33
C THR A 115 -4.82 20.91 -0.84
N CYS A 116 -4.14 21.67 0.01
CA CYS A 116 -4.60 23.03 0.36
C CYS A 116 -3.98 24.06 -0.56
N ALA A 117 -4.77 25.03 -1.00
CA ALA A 117 -4.26 26.18 -1.71
C ALA A 117 -4.91 27.48 -1.24
N TYR A 118 -4.17 28.57 -1.40
CA TYR A 118 -4.62 29.92 -1.09
C TYR A 118 -4.42 30.80 -2.32
N GLU A 119 -5.41 31.62 -2.63
CA GLU A 119 -5.39 32.52 -3.79
C GLU A 119 -5.73 33.95 -3.34
N ARG A 120 -4.93 34.92 -3.77
CA ARG A 120 -5.18 36.35 -3.51
C ARG A 120 -4.67 37.17 -4.69
N ARG A 121 -5.46 38.16 -5.10
CA ARG A 121 -5.10 39.18 -6.10
C ARG A 121 -4.57 40.42 -5.38
N TYR A 122 -3.50 41.00 -5.90
CA TYR A 122 -2.89 42.22 -5.40
C TYR A 122 -2.85 43.24 -6.55
N GLU A 123 -3.44 44.42 -6.33
CA GLU A 123 -3.46 45.49 -7.33
C GLU A 123 -2.50 46.60 -6.94
N ARG A 124 -1.73 47.11 -7.91
CA ARG A 124 -0.77 48.18 -7.67
C ARG A 124 -1.48 49.50 -7.39
N LEU A 125 -1.01 50.23 -6.38
CA LEU A 125 -1.29 51.66 -6.16
C LEU A 125 -0.03 52.49 -6.39
N GLU A 126 -0.18 53.80 -6.52
CA GLU A 126 0.95 54.73 -6.54
C GLU A 126 1.84 54.57 -5.28
N GLU A 127 3.15 54.74 -5.45
CA GLU A 127 4.16 54.72 -4.37
C GLU A 127 4.21 53.44 -3.51
N ALA A 128 4.41 52.28 -4.13
CA ALA A 128 4.73 51.00 -3.49
C ALA A 128 3.67 50.46 -2.52
N ARG A 129 2.43 50.96 -2.60
CA ARG A 129 1.25 50.42 -1.91
C ARG A 129 0.52 49.46 -2.84
N SER A 130 -0.21 48.51 -2.27
CA SER A 130 -1.07 47.59 -3.03
C SER A 130 -2.41 47.45 -2.34
N ILE A 131 -3.48 47.31 -3.13
CA ILE A 131 -4.77 46.86 -2.61
C ILE A 131 -4.75 45.33 -2.61
N GLU A 132 -4.97 44.75 -1.44
CA GLU A 132 -5.12 43.32 -1.29
C GLU A 132 -6.58 42.94 -1.51
N GLY A 133 -6.81 42.07 -2.50
CA GLY A 133 -8.11 41.47 -2.75
C GLY A 133 -8.50 40.44 -1.68
N GLU A 134 -9.70 39.89 -1.83
CA GLU A 134 -10.23 38.83 -0.99
C GLU A 134 -9.31 37.58 -1.01
N LEU A 135 -8.95 37.06 0.17
CA LEU A 135 -8.25 35.78 0.28
C LEU A 135 -9.24 34.63 0.07
N ARG A 136 -8.89 33.71 -0.84
CA ARG A 136 -9.68 32.51 -1.11
C ARG A 136 -8.91 31.29 -0.65
N GLY A 137 -9.58 30.45 0.13
CA GLY A 137 -9.07 29.15 0.54
C GLY A 137 -9.60 28.06 -0.38
N ARG A 138 -8.76 27.06 -0.69
CA ARG A 138 -9.14 25.89 -1.46
C ARG A 138 -8.66 24.61 -0.79
N VAL A 139 -9.49 23.59 -0.87
CA VAL A 139 -9.13 22.19 -0.62
C VAL A 139 -9.41 21.44 -1.92
N GLU A 140 -8.41 20.81 -2.50
CA GLU A 140 -8.51 20.18 -3.82
C GLU A 140 -8.22 18.68 -3.72
N ASN A 141 -8.88 17.90 -4.57
CA ASN A 141 -8.72 16.45 -4.69
C ASN A 141 -8.94 15.70 -3.37
N MET A 142 -9.86 16.19 -2.54
CA MET A 142 -10.16 15.53 -1.26
C MET A 142 -10.89 14.21 -1.49
N GLY A 143 -10.30 13.10 -1.07
CA GLY A 143 -10.91 11.78 -1.19
C GLY A 143 -12.04 11.56 -0.18
N VAL A 144 -13.26 11.32 -0.64
CA VAL A 144 -14.42 11.01 0.21
C VAL A 144 -15.04 9.68 -0.21
N SER A 145 -15.24 8.77 0.74
CA SER A 145 -15.89 7.47 0.47
C SER A 145 -17.30 7.46 1.04
N THR A 146 -18.32 7.36 0.18
CA THR A 146 -19.73 7.31 0.60
C THR A 146 -20.53 6.39 -0.33
N ILE A 147 -21.65 5.87 0.17
CA ILE A 147 -22.62 5.14 -0.67
C ILE A 147 -23.35 6.19 -1.53
N ILE A 148 -23.31 6.08 -2.86
CA ILE A 148 -23.94 7.08 -3.74
C ILE A 148 -24.25 6.56 -5.14
N GLY A 149 -25.48 6.77 -5.60
CA GLY A 149 -25.87 6.44 -6.97
C GLY A 149 -27.38 6.41 -7.20
N LEU A 150 -27.78 6.59 -8.47
CA LEU A 150 -29.18 6.61 -8.87
C LEU A 150 -29.78 5.19 -8.92
N HIS A 151 -28.95 4.19 -9.24
CA HIS A 151 -29.36 2.80 -9.36
C HIS A 151 -29.13 2.01 -8.05
N PRO A 152 -29.95 0.98 -7.75
CA PRO A 152 -29.82 0.16 -6.56
C PRO A 152 -28.43 -0.49 -6.37
N HIS A 153 -27.79 -0.94 -7.45
CA HIS A 153 -26.47 -1.56 -7.39
C HIS A 153 -25.34 -0.57 -7.05
N GLU A 154 -25.46 0.70 -7.45
CA GLU A 154 -24.53 1.76 -7.02
C GLU A 154 -24.66 2.09 -5.52
N ARG A 155 -25.74 1.64 -4.86
CA ARG A 155 -25.98 1.85 -3.44
C ARG A 155 -25.58 0.64 -2.58
N ALA A 156 -24.95 -0.38 -3.16
CA ALA A 156 -24.50 -1.57 -2.45
C ALA A 156 -23.17 -1.38 -1.70
N GLU A 157 -22.26 -0.57 -2.24
CA GLU A 157 -20.91 -0.38 -1.72
C GLU A 157 -20.52 1.11 -1.63
N LYS A 158 -19.54 1.42 -0.76
CA LYS A 158 -18.96 2.77 -0.70
C LYS A 158 -18.16 3.03 -1.96
N GLN A 159 -18.41 4.17 -2.59
CA GLN A 159 -17.68 4.63 -3.76
C GLN A 159 -16.78 5.81 -3.40
N ARG A 160 -15.63 5.88 -4.05
CA ARG A 160 -14.67 6.98 -3.89
C ARG A 160 -15.10 8.15 -4.77
N LEU A 161 -15.30 9.31 -4.14
CA LEU A 161 -15.50 10.60 -4.77
C LEU A 161 -14.27 11.47 -4.52
N GLU A 162 -14.05 12.42 -5.43
CA GLU A 162 -13.09 13.50 -5.25
C GLU A 162 -13.86 14.80 -5.03
N VAL A 163 -13.41 15.60 -4.08
CA VAL A 163 -14.08 16.85 -3.71
C VAL A 163 -13.10 18.00 -3.81
N ASP A 164 -13.47 19.04 -4.56
CA ASP A 164 -12.85 20.35 -4.42
C ASP A 164 -13.79 21.28 -3.66
N ILE A 165 -13.22 22.02 -2.74
CA ILE A 165 -13.91 23.01 -1.94
C ILE A 165 -13.22 24.34 -2.14
N THR A 166 -13.99 25.39 -2.44
CA THR A 166 -13.52 26.77 -2.49
C THR A 166 -14.26 27.58 -1.45
N VAL A 167 -13.55 28.40 -0.68
CA VAL A 167 -14.13 29.28 0.33
C VAL A 167 -13.63 30.70 0.08
N SER A 168 -14.55 31.63 -0.11
CA SER A 168 -14.24 33.04 -0.30
C SER A 168 -14.08 33.76 1.06
N ALA A 169 -13.39 34.89 1.08
CA ALA A 169 -13.21 35.78 2.24
C ALA A 169 -12.65 35.09 3.50
N VAL A 170 -11.75 34.12 3.34
CA VAL A 170 -11.16 33.43 4.49
C VAL A 170 -10.19 34.36 5.23
N PRO A 171 -10.09 34.28 6.57
CA PRO A 171 -9.12 35.07 7.34
C PRO A 171 -7.68 34.61 7.07
N GLU A 172 -6.69 35.45 7.34
CA GLU A 172 -5.28 35.12 7.06
C GLU A 172 -4.76 33.91 7.84
N GLY A 173 -5.31 33.68 9.04
CA GLY A 173 -5.04 32.50 9.87
C GLY A 173 -6.04 31.37 9.68
N TRP A 174 -6.70 31.25 8.53
CA TRP A 174 -7.73 30.23 8.31
C TRP A 174 -7.20 28.81 8.56
N GLY A 175 -7.82 28.12 9.51
CA GLY A 175 -7.49 26.76 9.93
C GLY A 175 -7.91 25.70 8.92
N HIS A 176 -7.25 25.67 7.76
CA HIS A 176 -7.53 24.75 6.65
C HIS A 176 -7.54 23.27 7.07
N LYS A 177 -6.69 22.88 8.03
CA LYS A 177 -6.66 21.52 8.59
C LYS A 177 -7.94 21.18 9.35
N ALA A 178 -8.31 22.02 10.32
CA ALA A 178 -9.55 21.84 11.09
C ALA A 178 -10.78 21.83 10.17
N PHE A 179 -10.79 22.71 9.17
CA PHE A 179 -11.83 22.74 8.15
C PHE A 179 -11.92 21.44 7.34
N ALA A 180 -10.79 20.88 6.89
CA ALA A 180 -10.75 19.63 6.14
C ALA A 180 -11.15 18.42 7.01
N ASP A 181 -10.71 18.36 8.26
CA ASP A 181 -11.06 17.30 9.21
C ASP A 181 -12.57 17.28 9.51
N ASP A 182 -13.19 18.45 9.70
CA ASP A 182 -14.62 18.55 9.92
C ASP A 182 -15.42 18.23 8.67
N ALA A 183 -14.91 18.60 7.48
CA ALA A 183 -15.50 18.20 6.20
C ALA A 183 -15.49 16.67 6.00
N TYR A 184 -14.50 15.95 6.54
CA TYR A 184 -14.37 14.50 6.40
C TYR A 184 -15.36 13.69 7.26
N LYS A 185 -15.77 14.22 8.43
CA LYS A 185 -16.58 13.49 9.44
C LYS A 185 -18.02 13.16 9.04
N SER A 186 -18.55 13.73 7.95
CA SER A 186 -19.95 13.58 7.55
C SER A 186 -20.04 12.88 6.19
N SER A 187 -20.37 11.58 6.17
CA SER A 187 -20.37 10.75 4.93
C SER A 187 -21.56 9.78 4.82
N ALA A 188 -22.79 10.30 4.83
CA ALA A 188 -23.98 9.52 4.45
C ALA A 188 -24.98 10.35 3.64
N PHE A 189 -25.03 10.15 2.31
CA PHE A 189 -25.88 10.95 1.42
C PHE A 189 -26.42 10.14 0.23
N GLY A 190 -27.66 10.42 -0.19
CA GLY A 190 -28.37 9.63 -1.21
C GLY A 190 -28.01 9.97 -2.67
N THR A 191 -28.08 11.24 -3.08
CA THR A 191 -27.81 11.69 -4.48
C THR A 191 -26.67 12.71 -4.53
N LEU A 192 -26.04 12.88 -5.69
CA LEU A 192 -24.90 13.81 -5.90
C LEU A 192 -25.30 15.29 -5.71
N GLU A 193 -26.51 15.66 -6.11
CA GLU A 193 -27.06 17.00 -5.94
C GLU A 193 -27.39 17.29 -4.48
N SER A 194 -28.03 16.32 -3.82
CA SER A 194 -28.35 16.41 -2.39
C SER A 194 -27.09 16.40 -1.53
N LEU A 195 -26.08 15.63 -1.94
CA LEU A 195 -24.74 15.60 -1.35
C LEU A 195 -24.09 16.98 -1.48
N ALA A 196 -23.98 17.54 -2.70
CA ALA A 196 -23.34 18.83 -2.93
C ALA A 196 -24.02 19.98 -2.16
N ASP A 197 -25.36 20.01 -2.12
CA ASP A 197 -26.10 21.04 -1.36
C ASP A 197 -25.98 20.84 0.16
N THR A 198 -26.10 19.62 0.66
CA THR A 198 -26.01 19.34 2.11
C THR A 198 -24.59 19.57 2.62
N PHE A 199 -23.59 19.19 1.82
CA PHE A 199 -22.18 19.41 2.12
C PHE A 199 -21.85 20.91 2.14
N ALA A 200 -22.28 21.67 1.12
CA ALA A 200 -22.09 23.13 1.11
C ALA A 200 -22.77 23.81 2.32
N ARG A 201 -23.97 23.36 2.71
CA ARG A 201 -24.67 23.85 3.90
C ARG A 201 -23.92 23.55 5.19
N HIS A 202 -23.40 22.34 5.34
CA HIS A 202 -22.59 21.95 6.49
C HIS A 202 -21.33 22.79 6.59
N LEU A 203 -20.57 22.94 5.49
CA LEU A 203 -19.37 23.75 5.48
C LEU A 203 -19.65 25.22 5.84
N LEU A 204 -20.76 25.79 5.35
CA LEU A 204 -21.18 27.15 5.72
C LEU A 204 -21.59 27.28 7.20
N SER A 205 -21.94 26.18 7.87
CA SER A 205 -22.28 26.16 9.30
C SER A 205 -21.06 26.08 10.23
N LEU A 206 -19.88 25.73 9.69
CA LEU A 206 -18.65 25.62 10.48
C LEU A 206 -18.18 27.01 10.96
N ASP A 207 -17.71 27.08 12.21
CA ASP A 207 -17.16 28.30 12.80
C ASP A 207 -15.90 28.80 12.07
N THR A 208 -15.22 27.91 11.37
CA THR A 208 -14.05 28.23 10.53
C THR A 208 -14.41 28.95 9.24
N VAL A 209 -15.69 29.05 8.86
CA VAL A 209 -16.16 29.72 7.64
C VAL A 209 -16.86 31.04 7.99
N PRO A 210 -16.31 32.19 7.57
CA PRO A 210 -16.92 33.50 7.83
C PRO A 210 -18.35 33.63 7.26
N VAL A 211 -19.17 34.46 7.92
CA VAL A 211 -20.59 34.62 7.60
C VAL A 211 -20.82 35.13 6.17
N GLN A 212 -19.94 36.00 5.70
CA GLN A 212 -19.96 36.62 4.37
C GLN A 212 -19.40 35.72 3.26
N SER A 213 -18.80 34.57 3.61
CA SER A 213 -18.13 33.70 2.66
C SER A 213 -19.11 33.00 1.73
N ARG A 214 -18.67 32.81 0.49
CA ARG A 214 -19.28 31.86 -0.44
C ARG A 214 -18.48 30.57 -0.45
N VAL A 215 -19.17 29.44 -0.38
CA VAL A 215 -18.57 28.10 -0.48
C VAL A 215 -18.94 27.49 -1.82
N GLY A 216 -17.94 27.12 -2.61
CA GLY A 216 -18.06 26.28 -3.79
C GLY A 216 -17.68 24.85 -3.44
N VAL A 217 -18.48 23.88 -3.86
CA VAL A 217 -18.20 22.45 -3.71
C VAL A 217 -18.32 21.80 -5.08
N THR A 218 -17.25 21.15 -5.51
CA THR A 218 -17.23 20.34 -6.73
C THR A 218 -17.06 18.89 -6.34
N PHE A 219 -18.07 18.06 -6.58
CA PHE A 219 -17.91 16.62 -6.49
C PHE A 219 -17.59 16.05 -7.86
N ARG A 220 -16.55 15.23 -7.93
CA ARG A 220 -16.18 14.41 -9.08
C ARG A 220 -16.39 12.95 -8.76
N LYS A 221 -16.92 12.21 -9.73
CA LYS A 221 -17.05 10.75 -9.66
C LYS A 221 -16.19 10.12 -10.77
N PRO A 222 -14.87 9.93 -10.54
CA PRO A 222 -13.92 9.51 -11.58
C PRO A 222 -14.31 8.19 -12.25
N SER A 223 -14.99 7.30 -11.51
CA SER A 223 -15.39 5.97 -12.00
C SER A 223 -16.78 5.93 -12.63
N ALA A 224 -17.50 7.05 -12.77
CA ALA A 224 -18.87 7.05 -13.29
C ALA A 224 -18.96 6.89 -14.81
N LEU A 225 -18.03 7.48 -15.57
CA LEU A 225 -18.03 7.41 -17.03
C LEU A 225 -16.64 6.96 -17.53
N PRO A 226 -16.56 6.07 -18.55
CA PRO A 226 -15.27 5.54 -19.02
C PRO A 226 -14.30 6.56 -19.62
N PHE A 227 -14.80 7.69 -20.14
CA PHE A 227 -14.00 8.69 -20.88
C PHE A 227 -14.18 10.12 -20.37
N ALA A 228 -14.87 10.28 -19.25
CA ALA A 228 -15.17 11.58 -18.69
C ALA A 228 -15.29 11.46 -17.18
N THR A 229 -14.89 12.50 -16.46
CA THR A 229 -15.19 12.60 -15.03
C THR A 229 -16.38 13.52 -14.89
N PRO A 230 -17.61 13.00 -14.72
CA PRO A 230 -18.73 13.87 -14.43
C PRO A 230 -18.45 14.60 -13.13
N SER A 231 -18.70 15.90 -13.15
CA SER A 231 -18.55 16.77 -12.00
C SER A 231 -19.82 17.57 -11.80
N ILE A 232 -20.17 17.78 -10.53
CA ILE A 232 -21.22 18.71 -10.15
C ILE A 232 -20.58 19.80 -9.30
N HIS A 233 -20.79 21.04 -9.70
CA HIS A 233 -20.34 22.21 -8.94
C HIS A 233 -21.55 22.95 -8.36
N VAL A 234 -21.50 23.22 -7.06
CA VAL A 234 -22.49 24.00 -6.34
C VAL A 234 -21.79 25.15 -5.62
N SER A 235 -22.25 26.38 -5.83
CA SER A 235 -21.78 27.56 -5.10
C SER A 235 -22.93 28.16 -4.28
N ARG A 236 -22.69 28.37 -2.98
CA ARG A 236 -23.71 28.80 -2.00
C ARG A 236 -23.13 29.79 -0.98
N SER A 237 -24.02 30.58 -0.40
CA SER A 237 -23.80 31.49 0.72
C SER A 237 -24.86 31.24 1.81
N ARG A 238 -24.65 31.76 3.03
CA ARG A 238 -25.66 31.66 4.09
C ARG A 238 -27.00 32.32 3.70
N ALA A 239 -26.97 33.39 2.90
CA ALA A 239 -28.16 34.05 2.38
C ALA A 239 -28.99 33.16 1.45
N ASP A 240 -28.33 32.30 0.64
CA ASP A 240 -28.98 31.36 -0.27
C ASP A 240 -29.83 30.32 0.49
N TYR A 241 -29.46 29.99 1.74
CA TYR A 241 -30.21 29.07 2.61
C TYR A 241 -31.26 29.77 3.49
N ALA A 242 -31.09 31.05 3.82
CA ALA A 242 -32.07 31.83 4.56
C ALA A 242 -33.41 31.98 3.80
N GLN A 243 -33.38 31.99 2.46
CA GLN A 243 -34.57 32.11 1.62
C GLN A 243 -35.38 30.80 1.47
N ARG A 244 -34.86 29.64 1.89
CA ARG A 244 -35.50 28.32 1.71
C ARG A 244 -36.28 27.80 2.93
N GLY A 245 -36.49 28.64 3.94
CA GLY A 245 -37.34 28.33 5.09
C GLY A 245 -36.68 27.42 6.13
N GLY A 246 -36.19 28.04 7.20
CA GLY A 246 -36.00 27.42 8.53
C GLY A 246 -34.78 26.51 8.71
N VAL A 247 -33.83 26.97 9.53
CA VAL A 247 -32.81 26.15 10.17
C VAL A 247 -33.51 25.15 11.09
N ARG A 248 -33.57 23.87 10.72
CA ARG A 248 -33.79 22.80 11.71
C ARG A 248 -32.43 22.25 12.10
N ASP A 249 -32.17 22.26 13.40
CA ASP A 249 -31.06 21.55 14.00
C ASP A 249 -31.22 20.05 13.70
N MET A 250 -30.41 19.55 12.77
CA MET A 250 -30.43 18.15 12.39
C MET A 250 -29.30 17.45 13.14
N SER A 251 -29.62 16.95 14.34
CA SER A 251 -28.74 15.96 14.98
C SER A 251 -28.57 14.75 14.06
N THR A 252 -27.37 14.20 14.05
CA THR A 252 -26.92 13.05 13.25
C THR A 252 -27.87 11.83 13.33
N ALA A 253 -28.72 11.76 14.37
CA ALA A 253 -29.68 10.69 14.60
C ALA A 253 -30.93 10.71 13.69
N ALA A 254 -31.35 11.89 13.19
CA ALA A 254 -32.57 11.98 12.38
C ALA A 254 -32.44 11.36 10.97
N ILE A 255 -31.20 11.19 10.49
CA ILE A 255 -30.88 10.61 9.18
C ILE A 255 -31.00 9.07 9.23
N THR A 256 -30.78 8.45 10.39
CA THR A 256 -30.77 6.99 10.54
C THR A 256 -32.18 6.39 10.53
N GLN A 257 -33.19 7.10 11.05
CA GLN A 257 -34.54 6.56 11.19
C GLN A 257 -35.38 6.56 9.91
N GLY A 258 -35.07 7.40 8.92
CA GLY A 258 -35.79 7.40 7.63
C GLY A 258 -35.51 6.18 6.73
N LEU A 259 -34.53 5.36 7.10
CA LEU A 259 -34.03 4.24 6.29
C LEU A 259 -34.44 2.86 6.82
N ALA A 260 -35.07 2.78 8.00
CA ALA A 260 -35.57 1.54 8.59
C ALA A 260 -37.09 1.42 8.36
N GLY A 261 -37.50 1.09 7.14
CA GLY A 261 -38.92 0.91 6.82
C GLY A 261 -39.12 0.11 5.53
N GLY A 262 -39.15 -1.22 5.65
CA GLY A 262 -39.53 -2.09 4.54
C GLY A 262 -38.93 -3.49 4.54
N ALA A 263 -38.93 -4.20 5.68
CA ALA A 263 -38.78 -5.66 5.66
C ALA A 263 -39.89 -6.25 6.54
N ALA A 264 -40.91 -6.79 5.88
CA ALA A 264 -41.99 -7.52 6.51
C ALA A 264 -41.49 -8.87 7.03
N GLU A 265 -42.15 -9.29 8.11
CA GLU A 265 -41.94 -10.45 8.97
C GLU A 265 -41.79 -11.79 8.24
N ALA A 266 -40.86 -12.63 8.74
CA ALA A 266 -41.08 -14.06 8.83
C ALA A 266 -40.27 -14.64 10.00
N SER A 267 -40.98 -15.41 10.81
CA SER A 267 -40.72 -15.83 12.17
C SER A 267 -39.74 -16.99 12.34
N SER A 268 -39.14 -17.01 13.52
CA SER A 268 -38.41 -18.08 14.22
C SER A 268 -38.98 -19.50 14.13
N SER A 269 -38.10 -20.51 14.10
CA SER A 269 -38.10 -21.70 15.00
C SER A 269 -36.96 -22.64 14.58
N SER A 270 -35.95 -22.87 15.41
CA SER A 270 -35.83 -23.90 16.47
C SER A 270 -34.84 -25.00 16.05
N ALA A 271 -33.71 -25.07 16.76
CA ALA A 271 -32.86 -26.25 16.82
C ALA A 271 -33.62 -27.42 17.48
N PRO A 272 -33.12 -28.66 17.33
CA PRO A 272 -32.59 -29.29 18.54
C PRO A 272 -31.31 -30.11 18.33
N SER A 273 -30.68 -30.33 19.48
CA SER A 273 -29.48 -31.07 19.81
C SER A 273 -29.62 -32.59 19.72
N SER A 274 -28.49 -33.31 19.57
CA SER A 274 -27.99 -34.27 20.59
C SER A 274 -26.82 -35.12 20.08
N SER A 275 -26.00 -35.52 21.04
CA SER A 275 -24.68 -36.14 21.03
C SER A 275 -24.61 -37.62 20.61
N THR A 276 -23.45 -38.08 20.13
CA THR A 276 -22.75 -39.29 20.63
C THR A 276 -21.30 -39.36 20.13
N ALA A 277 -20.43 -39.99 20.93
CA ALA A 277 -18.98 -39.92 20.88
C ALA A 277 -18.30 -41.10 20.12
N SER A 278 -17.03 -40.85 19.74
CA SER A 278 -15.93 -41.80 19.52
C SER A 278 -15.75 -42.40 18.12
N LYS A 279 -14.72 -41.94 17.39
CA LYS A 279 -13.42 -42.66 17.19
C LYS A 279 -12.53 -41.91 16.20
N ARG A 280 -11.25 -41.77 16.58
CA ARG A 280 -10.14 -41.24 15.79
C ARG A 280 -10.05 -41.90 14.40
N ARG A 281 -10.14 -41.08 13.35
CA ARG A 281 -9.39 -41.13 12.08
C ARG A 281 -9.24 -39.68 11.63
N GLY A 282 -8.01 -39.26 11.30
CA GLY A 282 -7.73 -37.87 10.92
C GLY A 282 -8.57 -37.45 9.71
N PRO A 283 -9.05 -36.19 9.61
CA PRO A 283 -9.81 -35.79 8.44
C PRO A 283 -9.21 -34.55 7.74
N PHE A 284 -8.68 -34.75 6.53
CA PHE A 284 -9.31 -34.08 5.41
C PHE A 284 -10.73 -34.66 5.26
N GLY A 285 -11.74 -33.80 5.18
CA GLY A 285 -13.09 -34.22 4.81
C GLY A 285 -14.19 -33.79 5.78
N ALA A 286 -14.62 -32.54 5.68
CA ALA A 286 -16.05 -32.28 5.57
C ALA A 286 -16.27 -31.70 4.17
N SER A 287 -16.63 -32.59 3.25
CA SER A 287 -17.02 -32.27 1.88
C SER A 287 -18.27 -31.40 1.90
N ILE A 288 -18.16 -30.17 1.41
CA ILE A 288 -19.20 -29.71 0.51
C ILE A 288 -18.91 -30.47 -0.80
N PRO A 289 -19.83 -31.28 -1.33
CA PRO A 289 -19.59 -31.97 -2.60
C PRO A 289 -19.32 -30.91 -3.67
N GLY A 290 -18.12 -30.94 -4.27
CA GLY A 290 -17.72 -30.00 -5.29
C GLY A 290 -16.41 -30.45 -5.93
N GLU A 291 -16.35 -30.37 -7.24
CA GLU A 291 -15.18 -30.75 -8.03
C GLU A 291 -14.00 -29.77 -7.78
N ARG A 292 -12.76 -30.28 -7.80
CA ARG A 292 -11.56 -29.43 -7.71
C ARG A 292 -11.34 -28.75 -9.05
N ILE A 293 -11.31 -27.43 -9.07
CA ILE A 293 -11.18 -26.63 -10.30
C ILE A 293 -9.89 -25.84 -10.20
N PHE A 294 -9.08 -25.87 -11.27
CA PHE A 294 -7.83 -25.13 -11.35
C PHE A 294 -7.91 -24.07 -12.45
N LEU A 295 -7.53 -22.86 -12.10
CA LEU A 295 -7.40 -21.73 -13.03
C LEU A 295 -5.93 -21.33 -13.11
N ALA A 296 -5.43 -21.05 -14.32
CA ALA A 296 -4.18 -20.33 -14.51
C ALA A 296 -4.50 -18.82 -14.58
N ILE A 297 -3.65 -17.99 -13.99
CA ILE A 297 -3.80 -16.54 -14.00
C ILE A 297 -2.49 -15.88 -14.44
N GLY A 298 -2.60 -14.93 -15.36
CA GLY A 298 -1.46 -14.23 -15.96
C GLY A 298 -1.69 -12.73 -16.07
N SER A 299 -0.63 -11.93 -15.97
CA SER A 299 -0.66 -10.48 -16.25
C SER A 299 0.70 -10.00 -16.74
N ASN A 300 0.75 -9.15 -17.77
CA ASN A 300 2.01 -8.66 -18.33
C ASN A 300 2.07 -7.15 -18.56
N MET A 301 1.16 -6.37 -17.99
CA MET A 301 1.11 -4.91 -18.15
C MET A 301 0.79 -4.21 -16.83
N GLY A 302 1.42 -3.05 -16.60
CA GLY A 302 1.05 -2.13 -15.52
C GLY A 302 1.24 -2.74 -14.12
N ASP A 303 0.29 -2.49 -13.22
CA ASP A 303 0.30 -3.07 -11.86
C ASP A 303 -0.11 -4.54 -11.87
N LYS A 304 0.78 -5.42 -12.35
CA LYS A 304 0.55 -6.86 -12.52
C LYS A 304 0.02 -7.53 -11.25
N VAL A 305 0.60 -7.19 -10.09
CA VAL A 305 0.16 -7.72 -8.78
C VAL A 305 -1.24 -7.19 -8.43
N GLY A 306 -1.49 -5.89 -8.63
CA GLY A 306 -2.81 -5.30 -8.45
C GLY A 306 -3.89 -5.93 -9.32
N HIS A 307 -3.57 -6.25 -10.59
CA HIS A 307 -4.47 -6.93 -11.52
C HIS A 307 -4.82 -8.33 -11.04
N VAL A 308 -3.83 -9.15 -10.65
CA VAL A 308 -4.05 -10.49 -10.11
C VAL A 308 -4.93 -10.44 -8.85
N ARG A 309 -4.62 -9.53 -7.91
CA ARG A 309 -5.41 -9.38 -6.67
C ARG A 309 -6.83 -8.90 -6.95
N ARG A 310 -7.02 -7.99 -7.91
CA ARG A 310 -8.36 -7.56 -8.35
C ARG A 310 -9.13 -8.73 -8.96
N ALA A 311 -8.50 -9.52 -9.83
CA ALA A 311 -9.12 -10.69 -10.45
C ALA A 311 -9.65 -11.68 -9.40
N VAL A 312 -8.87 -11.98 -8.36
CA VAL A 312 -9.30 -12.85 -7.26
C VAL A 312 -10.55 -12.30 -6.54
N ARG A 313 -10.63 -10.98 -6.33
CA ARG A 313 -11.81 -10.34 -5.73
C ARG A 313 -13.05 -10.38 -6.65
N GLU A 314 -12.86 -10.11 -7.93
CA GLU A 314 -13.93 -10.15 -8.94
C GLU A 314 -14.48 -11.58 -9.15
N LEU A 315 -13.60 -12.60 -9.09
CA LEU A 315 -14.02 -14.00 -9.11
C LEU A 315 -14.88 -14.33 -7.88
N ALA A 316 -14.46 -13.88 -6.69
CA ALA A 316 -15.20 -14.13 -5.46
C ALA A 316 -16.59 -13.47 -5.47
N SER A 317 -16.72 -12.25 -5.99
CA SER A 317 -18.03 -11.55 -6.10
C SER A 317 -18.99 -12.24 -7.07
N ARG A 318 -18.49 -13.07 -7.98
CA ARG A 318 -19.26 -13.83 -8.98
C ARG A 318 -19.44 -15.31 -8.60
N GLY A 319 -19.23 -15.66 -7.33
CA GLY A 319 -19.46 -17.01 -6.82
C GLY A 319 -18.34 -18.01 -7.15
N VAL A 320 -17.14 -17.54 -7.47
CA VAL A 320 -15.93 -18.37 -7.65
C VAL A 320 -14.98 -18.13 -6.48
N LYS A 321 -15.03 -19.02 -5.49
CA LYS A 321 -14.25 -18.89 -4.25
C LYS A 321 -12.88 -19.54 -4.40
N THR A 322 -11.81 -18.76 -4.22
CA THR A 322 -10.44 -19.31 -4.11
C THR A 322 -10.26 -20.10 -2.83
N VAL A 323 -9.72 -21.31 -2.95
CA VAL A 323 -9.40 -22.25 -1.86
C VAL A 323 -7.92 -22.21 -1.52
N ASP A 324 -7.06 -22.31 -2.54
CA ASP A 324 -5.60 -22.20 -2.42
C ASP A 324 -5.05 -21.46 -3.65
N THR A 325 -3.79 -21.03 -3.57
CA THR A 325 -3.06 -20.43 -4.67
C THR A 325 -1.70 -21.07 -4.81
N SER A 326 -1.11 -20.98 -6.00
CA SER A 326 0.31 -21.22 -6.17
C SER A 326 1.15 -20.06 -5.61
N ARG A 327 2.46 -20.14 -5.78
CA ARG A 327 3.34 -18.96 -5.79
C ARG A 327 3.13 -18.16 -7.06
N LEU A 328 3.58 -16.91 -7.05
CA LEU A 328 3.64 -16.09 -8.26
C LEU A 328 5.04 -16.16 -8.87
N TYR A 329 5.08 -16.22 -10.20
CA TYR A 329 6.29 -16.39 -10.97
C TYR A 329 6.40 -15.32 -12.04
N GLU A 330 7.60 -14.80 -12.26
CA GLU A 330 7.91 -14.05 -13.45
C GLU A 330 8.54 -14.96 -14.51
N SER A 331 8.14 -14.80 -15.77
CA SER A 331 8.75 -15.45 -16.93
C SER A 331 9.01 -14.45 -18.05
N ASP A 332 10.00 -14.74 -18.89
CA ASP A 332 10.15 -14.06 -20.18
C ASP A 332 8.95 -14.42 -21.09
N PRO A 333 8.56 -13.53 -22.02
CA PRO A 333 7.49 -13.80 -22.97
C PRO A 333 7.76 -15.02 -23.85
N MET A 334 6.83 -15.98 -23.92
CA MET A 334 7.03 -17.23 -24.68
C MET A 334 6.92 -17.08 -26.22
N TYR A 335 6.17 -16.09 -26.71
CA TYR A 335 5.84 -15.97 -28.14
C TYR A 335 6.31 -14.67 -28.81
N VAL A 336 6.38 -13.55 -28.08
CA VAL A 336 6.81 -12.24 -28.60
C VAL A 336 7.80 -11.65 -27.62
N THR A 337 9.09 -11.67 -27.96
CA THR A 337 10.21 -11.36 -27.05
C THR A 337 10.41 -9.86 -26.78
N ASP A 338 9.68 -8.97 -27.46
CA ASP A 338 9.71 -7.51 -27.25
C ASP A 338 8.51 -7.06 -26.40
N GLN A 339 8.36 -7.65 -25.21
CA GLN A 339 7.27 -7.38 -24.26
C GLN A 339 7.77 -7.43 -22.81
N GLU A 340 7.02 -6.80 -21.89
CA GLU A 340 7.29 -6.89 -20.45
C GLU A 340 7.14 -8.33 -19.93
N VAL A 341 7.90 -8.66 -18.87
CA VAL A 341 7.89 -9.98 -18.21
C VAL A 341 6.48 -10.35 -17.69
N PHE A 342 6.06 -11.58 -17.98
CA PHE A 342 4.77 -12.11 -17.55
C PHE A 342 4.80 -12.49 -16.08
N LEU A 343 3.77 -12.10 -15.34
CA LEU A 343 3.47 -12.62 -14.02
C LEU A 343 2.48 -13.78 -14.18
N ASN A 344 2.81 -14.95 -13.65
CA ASN A 344 2.01 -16.18 -13.76
C ASN A 344 1.72 -16.78 -12.38
N GLY A 345 0.55 -17.38 -12.23
CA GLY A 345 0.15 -18.15 -11.07
C GLY A 345 -1.02 -19.07 -11.38
N ALA A 346 -1.49 -19.78 -10.35
CA ALA A 346 -2.66 -20.64 -10.43
C ALA A 346 -3.52 -20.53 -9.16
N LEU A 347 -4.81 -20.78 -9.32
CA LEU A 347 -5.81 -20.76 -8.27
C LEU A 347 -6.50 -22.14 -8.23
N GLU A 348 -6.59 -22.74 -7.04
CA GLU A 348 -7.61 -23.76 -6.77
C GLU A 348 -8.90 -23.04 -6.36
N VAL A 349 -10.00 -23.30 -7.04
CA VAL A 349 -11.29 -22.63 -6.81
C VAL A 349 -12.43 -23.61 -6.59
N ARG A 350 -13.49 -23.12 -5.95
CA ARG A 350 -14.79 -23.78 -5.82
C ARG A 350 -15.90 -22.87 -6.30
N THR A 351 -16.82 -23.43 -7.08
CA THR A 351 -17.98 -22.72 -7.59
C THR A 351 -19.13 -23.70 -7.84
N ALA A 352 -20.36 -23.19 -7.87
CA ALA A 352 -21.53 -23.94 -8.30
C ALA A 352 -21.82 -23.78 -9.80
N LEU A 353 -21.02 -22.98 -10.51
CA LEU A 353 -21.16 -22.72 -11.93
C LEU A 353 -20.72 -23.92 -12.77
N GLU A 354 -21.50 -24.24 -13.79
CA GLU A 354 -21.12 -25.23 -14.80
C GLU A 354 -19.93 -24.73 -15.63
N PRO A 355 -19.13 -25.61 -16.29
CA PRO A 355 -17.90 -25.22 -16.99
C PRO A 355 -18.07 -24.06 -17.99
N LEU A 356 -19.19 -24.04 -18.72
CA LEU A 356 -19.53 -22.98 -19.69
C LEU A 356 -19.82 -21.64 -19.01
N GLU A 357 -20.53 -21.67 -17.89
CA GLU A 357 -20.86 -20.48 -17.11
C GLU A 357 -19.62 -19.92 -16.45
N LEU A 358 -18.77 -20.80 -15.89
CA LEU A 358 -17.48 -20.42 -15.35
C LEU A 358 -16.63 -19.73 -16.42
N LEU A 359 -16.51 -20.30 -17.62
CA LEU A 359 -15.74 -19.68 -18.71
C LEU A 359 -16.25 -18.27 -19.04
N ARG A 360 -17.57 -18.06 -19.09
CA ARG A 360 -18.17 -16.73 -19.30
C ARG A 360 -17.75 -15.77 -18.20
N VAL A 361 -17.84 -16.19 -16.93
CA VAL A 361 -17.39 -15.40 -15.78
C VAL A 361 -15.90 -15.06 -15.89
N LEU A 362 -15.04 -15.99 -16.28
CA LEU A 362 -13.61 -15.71 -16.48
C LEU A 362 -13.39 -14.61 -17.53
N LYS A 363 -14.09 -14.68 -18.67
CA LYS A 363 -14.00 -13.66 -19.73
C LYS A 363 -14.56 -12.31 -19.31
N GLU A 364 -15.60 -12.28 -18.48
CA GLU A 364 -16.09 -11.04 -17.89
C GLU A 364 -15.08 -10.44 -16.91
N VAL A 365 -14.38 -11.26 -16.10
CA VAL A 365 -13.33 -10.79 -15.19
C VAL A 365 -12.15 -10.24 -15.99
N GLU A 366 -11.70 -10.95 -17.02
CA GLU A 366 -10.68 -10.46 -17.95
C GLU A 366 -11.07 -9.12 -18.58
N ALA A 367 -12.31 -8.96 -19.04
CA ALA A 367 -12.78 -7.72 -19.64
C ALA A 367 -12.87 -6.57 -18.62
N GLU A 368 -13.22 -6.86 -17.37
CA GLU A 368 -13.39 -5.85 -16.32
C GLU A 368 -12.06 -5.38 -15.71
N VAL A 369 -11.13 -6.31 -15.49
CA VAL A 369 -9.78 -5.99 -15.07
C VAL A 369 -8.98 -5.42 -16.24
N GLY A 370 -9.15 -5.98 -17.43
CA GLY A 370 -8.40 -5.69 -18.66
C GLY A 370 -9.11 -4.81 -19.68
N ARG A 371 -9.78 -3.72 -19.26
CA ARG A 371 -10.46 -2.74 -20.14
C ARG A 371 -9.59 -2.06 -21.22
N THR A 372 -8.31 -2.41 -21.36
CA THR A 372 -7.43 -2.01 -22.47
C THR A 372 -7.32 -3.17 -23.46
N LYS A 373 -8.15 -3.20 -24.51
CA LYS A 373 -8.03 -4.22 -25.58
C LYS A 373 -6.74 -4.01 -26.39
N THR A 374 -5.91 -5.03 -26.50
CA THR A 374 -4.87 -5.17 -27.53
C THR A 374 -5.30 -6.20 -28.59
N PHE A 375 -4.50 -6.37 -29.65
CA PHE A 375 -4.75 -7.31 -30.75
C PHE A 375 -4.53 -8.78 -30.33
N ARG A 376 -4.98 -9.74 -31.17
CA ARG A 376 -4.84 -11.19 -30.92
C ARG A 376 -3.36 -11.56 -30.72
N ASN A 377 -3.02 -12.16 -29.57
CA ASN A 377 -1.66 -12.48 -29.10
C ASN A 377 -0.78 -11.28 -28.67
N GLY A 378 -1.38 -10.10 -28.45
CA GLY A 378 -0.71 -8.93 -27.85
C GLY A 378 -0.66 -8.96 -26.31
N PRO A 379 -0.02 -7.95 -25.69
CA PRO A 379 0.07 -7.82 -24.23
C PRO A 379 -1.31 -7.79 -23.55
N ARG A 380 -1.52 -8.59 -22.50
CA ARG A 380 -2.78 -8.72 -21.75
C ARG A 380 -2.64 -8.17 -20.33
N VAL A 381 -3.50 -7.22 -20.00
CA VAL A 381 -3.66 -6.70 -18.62
C VAL A 381 -3.95 -7.84 -17.63
N LEU A 382 -4.78 -8.82 -18.03
CA LEU A 382 -5.07 -10.04 -17.28
C LEU A 382 -5.46 -11.15 -18.25
N ASP A 383 -5.05 -12.39 -17.94
CA ASP A 383 -5.49 -13.61 -18.61
C ASP A 383 -5.90 -14.63 -17.55
N VAL A 384 -7.07 -15.27 -17.68
CA VAL A 384 -7.56 -16.27 -16.72
C VAL A 384 -8.08 -17.49 -17.47
N ASP A 385 -7.30 -18.57 -17.46
CA ASP A 385 -7.59 -19.79 -18.20
C ASP A 385 -8.09 -20.91 -17.28
N LEU A 386 -9.14 -21.61 -17.71
CA LEU A 386 -9.61 -22.83 -17.05
C LEU A 386 -8.70 -24.01 -17.41
N VAL A 387 -7.95 -24.52 -16.43
CA VAL A 387 -6.97 -25.60 -16.62
C VAL A 387 -7.56 -26.97 -16.36
N ALA A 388 -8.36 -27.10 -15.31
CA ALA A 388 -9.02 -28.35 -14.97
C ALA A 388 -10.37 -28.09 -14.30
N TYR A 389 -11.34 -28.97 -14.56
CA TYR A 389 -12.66 -28.97 -13.94
C TYR A 389 -12.96 -30.37 -13.43
N GLY A 390 -12.66 -30.62 -12.16
CA GLY A 390 -12.76 -31.94 -11.55
C GLY A 390 -11.86 -32.98 -12.21
N SER A 391 -12.39 -34.20 -12.29
CA SER A 391 -11.78 -35.31 -13.02
C SER A 391 -12.34 -35.45 -14.45
N GLN A 392 -13.03 -34.43 -14.94
CA GLN A 392 -13.73 -34.47 -16.22
C GLN A 392 -12.85 -33.97 -17.36
N VAL A 393 -13.07 -34.51 -18.55
CA VAL A 393 -12.65 -33.87 -19.80
C VAL A 393 -13.85 -33.13 -20.35
N VAL A 394 -13.85 -31.81 -20.22
CA VAL A 394 -14.89 -30.95 -20.78
C VAL A 394 -14.53 -30.71 -22.24
N SER A 395 -15.44 -31.03 -23.16
CA SER A 395 -15.33 -30.72 -24.58
C SER A 395 -16.60 -30.03 -25.05
N ILE A 396 -16.48 -28.80 -25.52
CA ILE A 396 -17.57 -27.98 -26.03
C ILE A 396 -17.25 -27.63 -27.48
N GLY A 397 -18.21 -27.82 -28.39
CA GLY A 397 -18.04 -27.54 -29.82
C GLY A 397 -17.16 -28.57 -30.55
N GLU A 398 -16.93 -28.32 -31.84
CA GLU A 398 -16.04 -29.11 -32.69
C GLU A 398 -14.65 -28.46 -32.80
N GLU A 399 -13.61 -29.28 -32.75
CA GLU A 399 -12.22 -28.81 -32.81
C GLU A 399 -11.95 -27.98 -34.07
N GLY A 400 -11.44 -26.77 -33.90
CA GLY A 400 -11.18 -25.83 -35.00
C GLY A 400 -12.34 -24.89 -35.37
N VAL A 401 -13.49 -24.98 -34.69
CA VAL A 401 -14.63 -24.06 -34.85
C VAL A 401 -14.64 -22.99 -33.76
N ASP A 402 -15.12 -21.78 -34.07
CA ASP A 402 -15.26 -20.69 -33.10
C ASP A 402 -16.17 -21.13 -31.93
N GLY A 403 -15.64 -21.01 -30.70
CA GLY A 403 -16.31 -21.49 -29.48
C GLY A 403 -15.92 -22.90 -29.03
N TRP A 404 -14.96 -23.55 -29.69
CA TRP A 404 -14.39 -24.81 -29.21
C TRP A 404 -13.60 -24.63 -27.92
N LEU A 405 -13.85 -25.49 -26.93
CA LEU A 405 -13.10 -25.56 -25.68
C LEU A 405 -12.88 -27.01 -25.27
N ARG A 406 -11.62 -27.38 -25.00
CA ARG A 406 -11.26 -28.62 -24.32
C ARG A 406 -10.49 -28.34 -23.03
N VAL A 407 -10.99 -28.85 -21.90
CA VAL A 407 -10.38 -28.71 -20.57
C VAL A 407 -10.22 -30.10 -19.93
N PRO A 408 -9.02 -30.49 -19.49
CA PRO A 408 -7.73 -29.82 -19.70
C PRO A 408 -7.34 -29.77 -21.19
N HIS A 409 -6.69 -28.68 -21.60
CA HIS A 409 -6.15 -28.57 -22.95
C HIS A 409 -4.88 -29.42 -23.09
N ALA A 410 -4.68 -30.10 -24.23
CA ALA A 410 -3.53 -30.99 -24.43
C ALA A 410 -2.17 -30.29 -24.26
N SER A 411 -2.06 -29.03 -24.70
CA SER A 411 -0.83 -28.23 -24.58
C SER A 411 -0.46 -27.83 -23.14
N VAL A 412 -1.31 -28.08 -22.13
CA VAL A 412 -0.92 -27.90 -20.72
C VAL A 412 0.32 -28.76 -20.38
N ALA A 413 0.46 -29.92 -21.02
CA ALA A 413 1.61 -30.81 -20.85
C ALA A 413 2.96 -30.18 -21.22
N GLU A 414 2.97 -29.12 -22.02
CA GLU A 414 4.17 -28.46 -22.53
C GLU A 414 4.46 -27.11 -21.84
N ARG A 415 3.56 -26.64 -20.97
CA ARG A 415 3.60 -25.28 -20.41
C ARG A 415 4.08 -25.28 -18.96
N GLU A 416 5.38 -25.03 -18.78
CA GLU A 416 5.97 -24.93 -17.43
C GLU A 416 5.24 -23.90 -16.56
N PHE A 417 4.89 -22.73 -17.12
CA PHE A 417 4.23 -21.63 -16.41
C PHE A 417 2.79 -21.95 -15.97
N VAL A 418 2.23 -23.10 -16.37
CA VAL A 418 0.98 -23.66 -15.84
C VAL A 418 1.29 -24.78 -14.86
N LEU A 419 2.12 -25.75 -15.27
CA LEU A 419 2.42 -26.95 -14.47
C LEU A 419 3.15 -26.63 -13.16
N ARG A 420 4.09 -25.69 -13.17
CA ARG A 420 4.89 -25.33 -11.98
C ARG A 420 4.01 -24.66 -10.90
N PRO A 421 3.17 -23.66 -11.21
CA PRO A 421 2.14 -23.19 -10.28
C PRO A 421 1.20 -24.29 -9.75
N LEU A 422 0.74 -25.22 -10.59
CA LEU A 422 -0.11 -26.32 -10.13
C LEU A 422 0.63 -27.23 -9.14
N ALA A 423 1.91 -27.51 -9.40
CA ALA A 423 2.75 -28.33 -8.54
C ALA A 423 3.02 -27.72 -7.16
N ASP A 424 2.84 -26.41 -6.98
CA ASP A 424 2.94 -25.76 -5.66
C ASP A 424 1.82 -26.15 -4.71
N MET A 425 0.63 -26.40 -5.27
CA MET A 425 -0.55 -26.77 -4.51
C MET A 425 -0.67 -28.29 -4.40
N ASP A 426 -0.53 -28.99 -5.53
CA ASP A 426 -0.66 -30.43 -5.60
C ASP A 426 0.12 -31.02 -6.78
N PRO A 427 1.38 -31.47 -6.55
CA PRO A 427 2.18 -32.08 -7.60
C PRO A 427 1.63 -33.44 -8.06
N ASP A 428 0.80 -34.10 -7.25
CA ASP A 428 0.26 -35.44 -7.54
C ASP A 428 -1.15 -35.38 -8.15
N PHE A 429 -1.68 -34.18 -8.40
CA PHE A 429 -2.94 -34.00 -9.10
C PHE A 429 -2.89 -34.56 -10.53
N THR A 430 -3.92 -35.32 -10.91
CA THR A 430 -4.05 -35.89 -12.26
C THR A 430 -4.96 -35.01 -13.13
N LEU A 431 -4.38 -34.42 -14.18
CA LEU A 431 -5.13 -33.75 -15.23
C LEU A 431 -5.80 -34.80 -16.12
N ALA A 432 -7.13 -34.84 -16.11
CA ALA A 432 -7.93 -35.83 -16.81
C ALA A 432 -7.56 -35.91 -18.30
N GLY A 433 -7.20 -37.10 -18.78
CA GLY A 433 -6.81 -37.33 -20.18
C GLY A 433 -5.45 -36.76 -20.60
N VAL A 434 -4.65 -36.25 -19.66
CA VAL A 434 -3.29 -35.70 -19.92
C VAL A 434 -2.23 -36.44 -19.09
N GLY A 435 -2.38 -36.48 -17.76
CA GLY A 435 -1.42 -37.13 -16.86
C GLY A 435 -1.25 -36.40 -15.52
N THR A 436 -0.35 -36.90 -14.68
CA THR A 436 -0.06 -36.30 -13.36
C THR A 436 0.85 -35.09 -13.51
N VAL A 437 0.59 -34.01 -12.75
CA VAL A 437 1.37 -32.76 -12.80
C VAL A 437 2.87 -33.03 -12.61
N ARG A 438 3.27 -33.86 -11.64
CA ARG A 438 4.66 -34.27 -11.40
C ARG A 438 5.33 -34.89 -12.63
N ASP A 439 4.66 -35.84 -13.28
CA ASP A 439 5.20 -36.57 -14.43
C ASP A 439 5.31 -35.66 -15.65
N LEU A 440 4.32 -34.78 -15.86
CA LEU A 440 4.33 -33.81 -16.95
C LEU A 440 5.48 -32.82 -16.76
N LEU A 441 5.62 -32.28 -15.55
CA LEU A 441 6.63 -31.29 -15.24
C LEU A 441 8.06 -31.84 -15.29
N SER A 442 8.26 -33.14 -15.04
CA SER A 442 9.58 -33.78 -15.25
C SER A 442 10.00 -33.91 -16.72
N ARG A 443 9.07 -33.70 -17.67
CA ARG A 443 9.31 -33.79 -19.11
C ARG A 443 9.45 -32.43 -19.78
N VAL A 444 9.14 -31.35 -19.05
CA VAL A 444 9.24 -29.97 -19.57
C VAL A 444 10.62 -29.42 -19.25
N GLU A 445 11.27 -28.86 -20.26
CA GLU A 445 12.53 -28.12 -20.10
C GLU A 445 12.29 -26.87 -19.24
N PRO A 446 13.13 -26.59 -18.21
CA PRO A 446 12.98 -25.39 -17.39
C PRO A 446 13.10 -24.11 -18.22
N GLY A 447 12.02 -23.35 -18.31
CA GLY A 447 11.83 -22.13 -19.10
C GLY A 447 12.12 -20.83 -18.34
N GLY A 448 12.85 -20.90 -17.22
CA GLY A 448 13.35 -19.71 -16.53
C GLY A 448 12.35 -18.99 -15.62
N LEU A 449 11.30 -19.69 -15.12
CA LEU A 449 10.36 -19.13 -14.14
C LEU A 449 11.07 -18.73 -12.84
N VAL A 450 10.91 -17.47 -12.45
CA VAL A 450 11.49 -16.93 -11.21
C VAL A 450 10.36 -16.66 -10.20
N PRO A 451 10.29 -17.36 -9.06
CA PRO A 451 9.30 -17.06 -8.03
C PRO A 451 9.53 -15.65 -7.46
N ILE A 452 8.46 -15.01 -7.00
CA ILE A 452 8.51 -13.65 -6.45
C ILE A 452 7.78 -13.51 -5.10
N ILE A 453 8.16 -12.49 -4.34
CA ILE A 453 7.32 -11.91 -3.27
C ILE A 453 6.54 -10.72 -3.85
N PRO A 454 5.20 -10.75 -3.87
CA PRO A 454 4.36 -9.78 -4.58
C PRO A 454 4.04 -8.56 -3.70
N PHE A 455 5.05 -7.73 -3.41
CA PHE A 455 4.81 -6.44 -2.77
C PHE A 455 3.86 -5.58 -3.63
N PRO A 456 2.85 -4.92 -3.03
CA PRO A 456 1.94 -4.03 -3.75
C PRO A 456 2.63 -2.74 -4.23
N SER A 457 2.09 -2.13 -5.27
CA SER A 457 2.44 -0.77 -5.70
C SER A 457 2.28 0.24 -4.53
N PRO A 458 3.19 1.21 -4.34
CA PRO A 458 4.28 1.59 -5.25
C PRO A 458 5.56 0.74 -5.12
N SER A 459 5.56 -0.25 -4.23
CA SER A 459 6.66 -1.21 -4.13
C SER A 459 6.70 -2.17 -5.30
N ARG A 460 7.90 -2.67 -5.61
CA ARG A 460 8.10 -3.64 -6.70
C ARG A 460 8.13 -5.07 -6.15
N PRO A 461 7.65 -6.05 -6.93
CA PRO A 461 7.87 -7.46 -6.62
C PRO A 461 9.36 -7.78 -6.42
N MET A 462 9.66 -8.67 -5.48
CA MET A 462 11.02 -9.12 -5.22
C MET A 462 11.26 -10.50 -5.81
N ARG A 463 12.22 -10.63 -6.72
CA ARG A 463 12.61 -11.91 -7.34
C ARG A 463 13.38 -12.79 -6.37
N LEU A 464 13.07 -14.08 -6.38
CA LEU A 464 13.71 -15.10 -5.55
C LEU A 464 14.62 -15.97 -6.42
N HIS A 465 15.93 -15.76 -6.28
CA HIS A 465 16.95 -16.47 -7.04
C HIS A 465 17.31 -17.80 -6.39
N ARG A 466 17.78 -18.78 -7.18
CA ARG A 466 18.31 -20.05 -6.69
C ARG A 466 19.66 -20.31 -7.38
N PRO A 467 20.77 -20.51 -6.64
CA PRO A 467 20.89 -20.37 -5.18
C PRO A 467 20.54 -18.96 -4.69
N ALA A 468 19.91 -18.88 -3.52
CA ALA A 468 19.43 -17.62 -2.95
C ALA A 468 20.61 -16.68 -2.63
N THR A 469 20.44 -15.40 -2.94
CA THR A 469 21.31 -14.33 -2.46
C THR A 469 20.42 -13.44 -1.60
N PRO A 470 20.60 -13.44 -0.26
CA PRO A 470 19.64 -12.81 0.62
C PRO A 470 19.49 -11.32 0.36
N ALA A 471 18.26 -10.86 0.24
CA ALA A 471 17.92 -9.45 0.29
C ALA A 471 18.06 -8.93 1.74
N ILE A 472 18.39 -7.66 1.89
CA ILE A 472 18.58 -7.05 3.21
C ILE A 472 17.28 -6.40 3.66
N MET A 473 16.79 -6.83 4.81
CA MET A 473 15.72 -6.16 5.55
C MET A 473 16.34 -5.38 6.72
N ALA A 474 16.33 -4.05 6.65
CA ALA A 474 16.87 -3.20 7.68
C ALA A 474 15.85 -2.95 8.79
N ILE A 475 16.25 -3.21 10.04
CA ILE A 475 15.41 -2.99 11.22
C ILE A 475 15.38 -1.48 11.54
N TYR A 476 14.19 -0.91 11.63
CA TYR A 476 13.95 0.42 12.18
C TYR A 476 13.08 0.33 13.43
N ASN A 477 13.70 0.36 14.61
CA ASN A 477 12.99 0.39 15.89
C ASN A 477 12.56 1.83 16.22
N ALA A 478 11.26 2.11 16.14
CA ALA A 478 10.61 3.34 16.57
C ALA A 478 10.25 3.27 18.07
N THR A 479 11.23 2.97 18.92
CA THR A 479 11.04 2.85 20.38
C THR A 479 12.04 3.72 21.14
N PRO A 480 11.63 4.32 22.27
CA PRO A 480 12.54 5.11 23.12
C PRO A 480 13.60 4.24 23.80
N ASP A 481 13.28 2.97 24.08
CA ASP A 481 14.13 2.03 24.84
C ASP A 481 15.10 1.20 23.96
N SER A 482 15.49 1.72 22.80
CA SER A 482 16.33 0.97 21.85
C SER A 482 17.79 0.86 22.33
N PHE A 483 18.03 -0.05 23.27
CA PHE A 483 19.32 -0.43 23.90
C PHE A 483 20.50 -0.73 22.95
N SER A 484 20.34 -0.70 21.62
CA SER A 484 21.48 -0.79 20.69
C SER A 484 21.87 0.56 20.09
N ASP A 485 20.93 1.51 19.98
CA ASP A 485 21.13 2.77 19.25
C ASP A 485 20.85 4.01 20.12
N GLY A 486 20.14 3.87 21.25
CA GLY A 486 20.10 4.83 22.36
C GLY A 486 19.44 6.19 22.09
N ASP A 487 18.84 6.40 20.92
CA ASP A 487 18.31 7.71 20.52
C ASP A 487 16.80 7.81 20.72
N ALA A 488 16.39 8.54 21.77
CA ALA A 488 14.99 8.83 22.07
C ALA A 488 14.26 9.58 20.94
N ARG A 489 14.99 10.15 19.96
CA ARG A 489 14.42 10.84 18.80
C ARG A 489 13.95 9.89 17.70
N ARG A 490 14.16 8.57 17.81
CA ARG A 490 13.69 7.60 16.80
C ARG A 490 12.18 7.44 16.73
N THR A 491 11.43 7.97 17.71
CA THR A 491 9.97 8.11 17.64
C THR A 491 9.54 9.37 16.88
N ASP A 492 10.46 10.29 16.56
CA ASP A 492 10.21 11.46 15.71
C ASP A 492 10.30 11.07 14.24
N ALA A 493 9.21 11.28 13.49
CA ALA A 493 9.14 10.90 12.09
C ALA A 493 10.20 11.59 11.21
N SER A 494 10.64 12.80 11.57
CA SER A 494 11.66 13.53 10.79
C SER A 494 13.05 12.97 10.99
N HIS A 495 13.37 12.52 12.20
CA HIS A 495 14.59 11.77 12.48
C HIS A 495 14.58 10.42 11.77
N ALA A 496 13.46 9.72 11.84
CA ALA A 496 13.30 8.45 11.15
C ALA A 496 13.43 8.55 9.63
N LEU A 497 12.88 9.60 9.03
CA LEU A 497 13.07 9.89 7.61
C LEU A 497 14.55 10.05 7.26
N ARG A 498 15.31 10.86 8.01
CA ARG A 498 16.75 11.05 7.75
C ARG A 498 17.55 9.75 7.89
N ASP A 499 17.25 8.95 8.90
CA ASP A 499 17.89 7.65 9.10
C ASP A 499 17.60 6.70 7.92
N CYS A 500 16.34 6.63 7.50
CA CYS A 500 15.95 5.80 6.37
C CYS A 500 16.51 6.32 5.04
N GLU A 501 16.58 7.64 4.83
CA GLU A 501 17.26 8.25 3.68
C GLU A 501 18.75 7.87 3.66
N ALA A 502 19.42 7.89 4.82
CA ALA A 502 20.81 7.46 4.93
C ALA A 502 20.99 5.96 4.61
N LEU A 503 20.06 5.11 5.04
CA LEU A 503 20.04 3.69 4.66
C LEU A 503 19.86 3.52 3.15
N MET A 504 18.97 4.29 2.53
CA MET A 504 18.73 4.24 1.08
C MET A 504 19.90 4.82 0.27
N ALA A 505 20.76 5.64 0.88
CA ALA A 505 21.96 6.18 0.25
C ALA A 505 23.19 5.24 0.29
N LEU A 506 23.07 4.06 0.93
CA LEU A 506 24.14 3.07 0.92
C LEU A 506 24.42 2.56 -0.51
N PRO A 507 25.67 2.14 -0.83
CA PRO A 507 25.99 1.56 -2.14
C PRO A 507 25.14 0.34 -2.50
N THR A 508 24.72 -0.41 -1.48
CA THR A 508 23.72 -1.48 -1.57
C THR A 508 22.66 -1.19 -0.52
N PRO A 509 21.58 -0.47 -0.90
CA PRO A 509 20.52 -0.12 0.03
C PRO A 509 19.72 -1.35 0.46
N PRO A 510 19.05 -1.32 1.62
CA PRO A 510 18.16 -2.39 2.02
C PRO A 510 17.01 -2.53 1.02
N ALA A 511 16.61 -3.78 0.76
CA ALA A 511 15.48 -4.10 -0.09
C ALA A 511 14.14 -3.93 0.65
N ILE A 512 14.16 -3.98 1.99
CA ILE A 512 12.97 -3.86 2.85
C ILE A 512 13.36 -3.05 4.09
N ILE A 513 12.48 -2.16 4.55
CA ILE A 513 12.60 -1.50 5.86
C ILE A 513 11.55 -2.09 6.79
N ASP A 514 11.96 -2.59 7.94
CA ASP A 514 11.06 -3.22 8.92
C ASP A 514 10.87 -2.31 10.14
N VAL A 515 9.69 -1.73 10.26
CA VAL A 515 9.33 -0.74 11.27
C VAL A 515 8.69 -1.43 12.47
N GLY A 516 9.32 -1.31 13.64
CA GLY A 516 8.80 -1.86 14.90
C GLY A 516 8.51 -0.78 15.94
N GLY A 517 7.27 -0.70 16.43
CA GLY A 517 6.84 0.25 17.48
C GLY A 517 6.91 -0.31 18.91
N MET A 518 7.14 -1.62 19.04
CA MET A 518 7.22 -2.34 20.32
C MET A 518 8.48 -3.19 20.39
N SER A 519 9.08 -3.27 21.59
CA SER A 519 10.18 -4.20 21.83
C SER A 519 9.67 -5.62 22.06
N THR A 520 10.10 -6.55 21.22
CA THR A 520 9.84 -8.01 21.34
C THR A 520 10.94 -8.74 22.13
N ARG A 521 11.76 -8.00 22.90
CA ARG A 521 12.87 -8.56 23.67
C ARG A 521 12.36 -9.37 24.87
N PRO A 522 13.06 -10.44 25.26
CA PRO A 522 12.72 -11.15 26.50
C PRO A 522 12.73 -10.21 27.71
N GLY A 523 11.62 -10.17 28.46
CA GLY A 523 11.45 -9.33 29.64
C GLY A 523 11.09 -7.85 29.40
N SER A 524 10.85 -7.40 28.16
CA SER A 524 10.33 -6.04 27.92
C SER A 524 8.86 -5.92 28.33
N GLN A 525 8.48 -4.76 28.88
CA GLN A 525 7.06 -4.44 29.08
C GLN A 525 6.44 -3.99 27.76
N PRO A 526 5.29 -4.58 27.35
CA PRO A 526 4.60 -4.15 26.14
C PRO A 526 4.02 -2.74 26.34
N CYS A 527 4.13 -1.89 25.33
CA CYS A 527 3.40 -0.62 25.30
C CYS A 527 1.92 -0.86 25.04
N SER A 528 1.09 0.15 25.32
CA SER A 528 -0.33 0.14 24.98
C SER A 528 -0.54 0.08 23.46
N LEU A 529 -1.77 -0.24 23.04
CA LEU A 529 -2.15 -0.23 21.62
C LEU A 529 -1.99 1.17 21.02
N ASP A 530 -2.50 2.19 21.70
CA ASP A 530 -2.46 3.58 21.25
C ASP A 530 -1.03 4.09 21.10
N GLU A 531 -0.12 3.72 22.01
CA GLU A 531 1.30 4.09 21.91
C GLU A 531 1.99 3.43 20.71
N GLU A 532 1.69 2.17 20.42
CA GLU A 532 2.27 1.48 19.27
C GLU A 532 1.76 2.08 17.95
N LEU A 533 0.45 2.34 17.86
CA LEU A 533 -0.16 3.03 16.72
C LEU A 533 0.47 4.41 16.50
N ALA A 534 0.64 5.21 17.56
CA ALA A 534 1.22 6.54 17.51
C ALA A 534 2.70 6.53 17.06
N ARG A 535 3.43 5.43 17.28
CA ARG A 535 4.82 5.26 16.82
C ARG A 535 4.92 4.78 15.38
N VAL A 536 4.09 3.81 15.00
CA VAL A 536 4.20 3.10 13.72
C VAL A 536 3.49 3.86 12.60
N VAL A 537 2.22 4.23 12.80
CA VAL A 537 1.37 4.73 11.71
C VAL A 537 1.91 6.02 11.10
N PRO A 538 2.26 7.07 11.88
CA PRO A 538 2.80 8.31 11.30
C PRO A 538 4.13 8.10 10.58
N LEU A 539 4.97 7.18 11.07
CA LEU A 539 6.25 6.86 10.45
C LEU A 539 6.06 6.18 9.09
N VAL A 540 5.22 5.15 9.02
CA VAL A 540 4.92 4.46 7.76
C VAL A 540 4.37 5.44 6.72
N GLN A 541 3.45 6.32 7.13
CA GLN A 541 2.91 7.37 6.26
C GLN A 541 4.02 8.31 5.78
N ALA A 542 4.87 8.80 6.68
CA ALA A 542 5.97 9.70 6.35
C ALA A 542 6.94 9.07 5.33
N LEU A 543 7.32 7.81 5.54
CA LEU A 543 8.17 7.06 4.60
C LEU A 543 7.49 6.91 3.23
N ARG A 544 6.18 6.63 3.20
CA ARG A 544 5.45 6.42 1.95
C ARG A 544 5.25 7.70 1.12
N ILE A 545 5.04 8.85 1.78
CA ILE A 545 4.91 10.16 1.10
C ILE A 545 6.25 10.86 0.83
N SER A 546 7.36 10.24 1.21
CA SER A 546 8.70 10.73 0.87
C SER A 546 8.95 10.66 -0.63
N ASP A 547 10.11 11.15 -1.08
CA ASP A 547 10.48 11.18 -2.50
C ASP A 547 11.48 10.06 -2.84
N GLY A 548 11.56 9.70 -4.12
CA GLY A 548 12.59 8.80 -4.65
C GLY A 548 12.47 7.33 -4.20
N ALA A 549 13.61 6.70 -3.89
CA ALA A 549 13.66 5.28 -3.57
C ALA A 549 12.93 4.93 -2.26
N LEU A 550 12.88 5.87 -1.31
CA LEU A 550 12.22 5.65 -0.02
C LEU A 550 10.70 5.57 -0.17
N ALA A 551 10.11 6.30 -1.12
CA ALA A 551 8.68 6.25 -1.43
C ALA A 551 8.21 4.89 -1.96
N SER A 552 9.13 4.09 -2.52
CA SER A 552 8.83 2.83 -3.21
C SER A 552 9.44 1.60 -2.53
N VAL A 553 10.34 1.76 -1.57
CA VAL A 553 10.87 0.62 -0.81
C VAL A 553 9.71 -0.14 -0.11
N PRO A 554 9.71 -1.48 -0.13
CA PRO A 554 8.83 -2.27 0.72
C PRO A 554 9.01 -1.89 2.20
N ILE A 555 7.89 -1.56 2.85
CA ILE A 555 7.84 -1.27 4.28
C ILE A 555 7.14 -2.44 4.96
N SER A 556 7.86 -3.12 5.84
CA SER A 556 7.34 -4.16 6.73
C SER A 556 6.99 -3.53 8.08
N VAL A 557 5.91 -4.00 8.71
CA VAL A 557 5.55 -3.64 10.08
C VAL A 557 5.76 -4.84 11.01
N ASP A 558 6.65 -4.69 11.99
CA ASP A 558 6.91 -5.70 13.04
C ASP A 558 5.88 -5.53 14.16
N THR A 559 4.80 -6.30 14.07
CA THR A 559 3.72 -6.32 15.07
C THR A 559 2.99 -7.66 15.08
N TYR A 560 2.54 -8.06 16.27
CA TYR A 560 1.63 -9.20 16.45
C TYR A 560 0.17 -8.76 16.66
N ARG A 561 -0.12 -7.45 16.64
CA ARG A 561 -1.46 -6.91 16.92
C ARG A 561 -2.23 -6.66 15.62
N PRO A 562 -3.43 -7.25 15.44
CA PRO A 562 -4.20 -7.10 14.21
C PRO A 562 -4.59 -5.64 13.92
N GLU A 563 -4.88 -4.85 14.95
CA GLU A 563 -5.26 -3.44 14.81
C GLU A 563 -4.09 -2.60 14.26
N VAL A 564 -2.88 -2.85 14.75
CA VAL A 564 -1.66 -2.16 14.30
C VAL A 564 -1.30 -2.61 12.88
N ALA A 565 -1.38 -3.91 12.60
CA ALA A 565 -1.13 -4.44 11.25
C ALA A 565 -2.08 -3.83 10.22
N ALA A 566 -3.38 -3.78 10.50
CA ALA A 566 -4.38 -3.19 9.63
C ALA A 566 -4.13 -1.68 9.41
N ALA A 567 -3.91 -0.92 10.48
CA ALA A 567 -3.65 0.52 10.39
C ALA A 567 -2.35 0.85 9.65
N ALA A 568 -1.29 0.06 9.86
CA ALA A 568 -0.01 0.23 9.17
C ALA A 568 -0.12 -0.06 7.67
N VAL A 569 -0.86 -1.09 7.27
CA VAL A 569 -1.12 -1.39 5.85
C VAL A 569 -1.95 -0.28 5.20
N GLU A 570 -2.98 0.23 5.87
CA GLU A 570 -3.76 1.40 5.40
C GLU A 570 -2.89 2.65 5.26
N ALA A 571 -1.91 2.83 6.16
CA ALA A 571 -0.91 3.89 6.08
C ALA A 571 0.13 3.71 4.96
N GLY A 572 0.18 2.55 4.30
CA GLY A 572 1.08 2.27 3.18
C GLY A 572 2.19 1.26 3.47
N ALA A 573 2.12 0.49 4.57
CA ALA A 573 2.98 -0.68 4.75
C ALA A 573 2.66 -1.73 3.68
N SER A 574 3.71 -2.37 3.17
CA SER A 574 3.65 -3.35 2.09
C SER A 574 3.82 -4.79 2.60
N CYS A 575 4.01 -5.00 3.90
CA CYS A 575 4.32 -6.30 4.49
C CYS A 575 3.96 -6.32 5.98
N ILE A 576 3.47 -7.45 6.49
CA ILE A 576 3.24 -7.68 7.92
C ILE A 576 4.28 -8.68 8.43
N ASN A 577 5.05 -8.32 9.44
CA ASN A 577 6.02 -9.20 10.10
C ASN A 577 5.51 -9.58 11.48
N ASP A 578 5.07 -10.82 11.64
CA ASP A 578 4.48 -11.31 12.89
C ASP A 578 5.37 -12.34 13.59
N VAL A 579 6.00 -11.89 14.67
CA VAL A 579 6.82 -12.71 15.57
C VAL A 579 6.05 -13.82 16.30
N ARG A 580 4.72 -13.82 16.25
CA ARG A 580 3.84 -14.84 16.83
C ARG A 580 3.18 -15.73 15.77
N GLY A 581 3.51 -15.55 14.49
CA GLY A 581 3.07 -16.43 13.40
C GLY A 581 1.55 -16.53 13.25
N GLY A 582 0.81 -15.47 13.57
CA GLY A 582 -0.65 -15.39 13.46
C GLY A 582 -1.42 -16.02 14.62
N THR A 583 -0.78 -16.37 15.73
CA THR A 583 -1.47 -16.99 16.89
C THR A 583 -2.35 -16.02 17.67
N GLU A 584 -2.17 -14.70 17.49
CA GLU A 584 -3.02 -13.68 18.09
C GLU A 584 -4.42 -13.66 17.48
N GLN A 585 -5.43 -13.49 18.35
CA GLN A 585 -6.81 -13.52 17.92
C GLN A 585 -7.08 -12.41 16.90
N GLY A 586 -7.57 -12.79 15.71
CA GLY A 586 -7.86 -11.86 14.63
C GLY A 586 -6.68 -11.56 13.69
N MET A 587 -5.45 -11.93 14.05
CA MET A 587 -4.27 -11.64 13.23
C MET A 587 -4.30 -12.33 11.86
N LEU A 588 -4.67 -13.61 11.80
CA LEU A 588 -4.82 -14.32 10.51
C LEU A 588 -5.92 -13.71 9.61
N ALA A 589 -7.00 -13.19 10.21
CA ALA A 589 -8.05 -12.52 9.46
C ALA A 589 -7.56 -11.16 8.92
N ALA A 590 -6.79 -10.41 9.73
CA ALA A 590 -6.15 -9.17 9.30
C ALA A 590 -5.15 -9.42 8.16
N MET A 591 -4.30 -10.45 8.27
CA MET A 591 -3.38 -10.89 7.21
C MET A 591 -4.11 -11.23 5.91
N ALA A 592 -5.20 -12.00 5.99
CA ALA A 592 -5.98 -12.37 4.82
C ALA A 592 -6.66 -11.17 4.14
N ALA A 593 -7.13 -10.19 4.92
CA ALA A 593 -7.76 -8.98 4.42
C ALA A 593 -6.75 -7.98 3.82
N ALA A 594 -5.56 -7.86 4.42
CA ALA A 594 -4.56 -6.87 4.06
C ALA A 594 -4.05 -7.00 2.62
N SER A 595 -4.08 -8.21 2.04
CA SER A 595 -3.60 -8.47 0.67
C SER A 595 -2.18 -7.94 0.46
N VAL A 596 -1.28 -8.24 1.40
CA VAL A 596 0.15 -7.95 1.35
C VAL A 596 0.94 -9.18 1.81
N PRO A 597 2.23 -9.30 1.45
CA PRO A 597 3.09 -10.33 2.02
C PRO A 597 3.10 -10.34 3.54
N VAL A 598 3.18 -11.53 4.14
CA VAL A 598 3.19 -11.77 5.58
C VAL A 598 4.35 -12.69 5.97
N ILE A 599 5.08 -12.33 7.02
CA ILE A 599 6.14 -13.16 7.58
C ILE A 599 5.58 -13.89 8.80
N LEU A 600 5.57 -15.22 8.71
CA LEU A 600 5.16 -16.11 9.79
C LEU A 600 6.42 -16.58 10.52
N MET A 601 6.68 -16.02 11.70
CA MET A 601 7.82 -16.43 12.50
C MET A 601 7.43 -17.53 13.49
N HIS A 602 8.27 -18.56 13.59
CA HIS A 602 8.13 -19.60 14.60
C HIS A 602 8.60 -19.13 15.98
N SER A 603 7.69 -19.12 16.96
CA SER A 603 7.97 -18.92 18.38
C SER A 603 7.07 -19.79 19.26
N ARG A 604 7.49 -20.03 20.51
CA ARG A 604 6.67 -20.66 21.55
C ARG A 604 6.66 -19.77 22.79
N GLY A 605 5.51 -19.67 23.43
CA GLY A 605 5.31 -18.78 24.58
C GLY A 605 5.39 -17.29 24.21
N ASP A 606 5.46 -16.44 25.23
CA ASP A 606 5.56 -14.99 25.13
C ASP A 606 6.92 -14.47 25.64
N SER A 607 7.13 -13.15 25.67
CA SER A 607 8.39 -12.53 26.12
C SER A 607 8.79 -12.88 27.56
N THR A 608 7.89 -13.46 28.36
CA THR A 608 8.15 -13.88 29.74
C THR A 608 8.40 -15.39 29.87
N SER A 609 7.87 -16.19 28.94
CA SER A 609 7.90 -17.67 29.00
C SER A 609 8.76 -18.32 27.92
N MET A 610 9.17 -17.58 26.87
CA MET A 610 9.94 -18.12 25.74
C MET A 610 11.36 -18.60 26.07
N LEU A 611 11.88 -18.33 27.28
CA LEU A 611 13.21 -18.78 27.73
C LEU A 611 13.14 -19.93 28.74
N THR A 612 11.95 -20.46 28.98
CA THR A 612 11.74 -21.59 29.89
C THR A 612 12.25 -22.90 29.29
N LYS A 613 12.51 -23.90 30.13
CA LYS A 613 12.96 -25.22 29.65
C LYS A 613 11.87 -25.88 28.80
N GLU A 614 10.62 -25.69 29.20
CA GLU A 614 9.43 -26.19 28.53
C GLU A 614 9.29 -25.60 27.12
N ALA A 615 9.55 -24.30 26.95
CA ALA A 615 9.54 -23.66 25.62
C ALA A 615 10.63 -24.21 24.69
N HIS A 616 11.75 -24.68 25.25
CA HIS A 616 12.89 -25.24 24.50
C HIS A 616 12.78 -26.74 24.24
N ASP A 617 11.75 -27.42 24.75
CA ASP A 617 11.62 -28.87 24.64
C ASP A 617 11.02 -29.27 23.28
N TYR A 618 11.88 -29.78 22.38
CA TYR A 618 11.48 -30.37 21.11
C TYR A 618 11.65 -31.90 21.10
N ASP A 619 11.88 -32.53 22.26
CA ASP A 619 12.16 -33.97 22.33
C ASP A 619 10.98 -34.81 21.86
N SER A 620 9.75 -34.34 22.06
CA SER A 620 8.53 -34.97 21.55
C SER A 620 8.47 -35.07 20.02
N TYR A 621 9.24 -34.24 19.32
CA TYR A 621 9.37 -34.25 17.86
C TYR A 621 10.64 -34.97 17.38
N GLY A 622 11.53 -35.38 18.29
CA GLY A 622 12.85 -35.91 17.94
C GLY A 622 13.89 -34.81 17.64
N GLY A 623 13.68 -33.60 18.18
CA GLY A 623 14.62 -32.47 18.11
C GLY A 623 14.06 -31.24 17.41
N VAL A 624 14.84 -30.14 17.42
CA VAL A 624 14.37 -28.83 16.94
C VAL A 624 13.98 -28.80 15.47
N LEU A 625 14.70 -29.50 14.57
CA LEU A 625 14.40 -29.44 13.14
C LEU A 625 13.05 -30.10 12.79
N PRO A 626 12.75 -31.34 13.21
CA PRO A 626 11.41 -31.91 13.03
C PRO A 626 10.31 -31.10 13.71
N GLY A 627 10.54 -30.58 14.91
CA GLY A 627 9.55 -29.77 15.64
C GLY A 627 9.25 -28.46 14.92
N LEU A 628 10.29 -27.75 14.49
CA LEU A 628 10.17 -26.53 13.70
C LEU A 628 9.43 -26.78 12.39
N HIS A 629 9.72 -27.89 11.70
CA HIS A 629 9.07 -28.25 10.44
C HIS A 629 7.56 -28.48 10.65
N ALA A 630 7.18 -29.26 11.66
CA ALA A 630 5.79 -29.52 11.99
C ALA A 630 5.04 -28.24 12.40
N GLU A 631 5.62 -27.43 13.29
CA GLU A 631 4.93 -26.24 13.83
C GLU A 631 4.83 -25.10 12.81
N LEU A 632 5.85 -24.89 11.97
CA LEU A 632 5.74 -23.96 10.83
C LEU A 632 4.72 -24.48 9.81
N GLY A 633 4.68 -25.79 9.55
CA GLY A 633 3.67 -26.41 8.69
C GLY A 633 2.25 -26.11 9.18
N ASP A 634 2.01 -26.28 10.47
CA ASP A 634 0.74 -25.92 11.12
C ASP A 634 0.43 -24.43 10.98
N MET A 635 1.40 -23.53 11.17
CA MET A 635 1.21 -22.09 10.98
C MET A 635 0.79 -21.75 9.54
N VAL A 636 1.47 -22.32 8.54
CA VAL A 636 1.11 -22.18 7.12
C VAL A 636 -0.31 -22.67 6.87
N HIS A 637 -0.67 -23.85 7.38
CA HIS A 637 -2.02 -24.39 7.24
C HIS A 637 -3.11 -23.53 7.89
N HIS A 638 -2.81 -22.89 9.03
CA HIS A 638 -3.74 -21.94 9.65
C HIS A 638 -3.91 -20.68 8.80
N ALA A 639 -2.82 -20.12 8.26
CA ALA A 639 -2.85 -18.94 7.40
C ALA A 639 -3.62 -19.18 6.09
N LEU A 640 -3.34 -20.28 5.39
CA LEU A 640 -4.06 -20.64 4.16
C LEU A 640 -5.56 -20.82 4.42
N ARG A 641 -5.95 -21.48 5.53
CA ARG A 641 -7.36 -21.65 5.92
C ARG A 641 -8.06 -20.33 6.25
N ALA A 642 -7.34 -19.37 6.80
CA ALA A 642 -7.86 -18.03 7.04
C ALA A 642 -8.03 -17.21 5.75
N GLY A 643 -7.45 -17.66 4.63
CA GLY A 643 -7.56 -17.04 3.31
C GLY A 643 -6.31 -16.29 2.86
N VAL A 644 -5.22 -16.32 3.66
CA VAL A 644 -3.90 -15.82 3.24
C VAL A 644 -3.45 -16.62 2.02
N LYS A 645 -2.90 -15.94 1.02
CA LYS A 645 -2.49 -16.58 -0.24
C LYS A 645 -1.08 -17.15 -0.11
N ARG A 646 -0.81 -18.29 -0.74
CA ARG A 646 0.50 -18.94 -0.70
C ARG A 646 1.63 -18.02 -1.17
N TRP A 647 1.38 -17.23 -2.22
CA TRP A 647 2.34 -16.26 -2.75
C TRP A 647 2.65 -15.10 -1.78
N ASP A 648 1.84 -14.88 -0.74
CA ASP A 648 2.05 -13.82 0.24
C ASP A 648 2.85 -14.32 1.47
N ILE A 649 3.04 -15.63 1.67
CA ILE A 649 3.65 -16.17 2.88
C ILE A 649 5.18 -16.22 2.76
N VAL A 650 5.87 -15.70 3.78
CA VAL A 650 7.31 -15.84 4.04
C VAL A 650 7.49 -16.54 5.40
N LEU A 651 8.46 -17.44 5.50
CA LEU A 651 8.74 -18.17 6.75
C LEU A 651 9.94 -17.57 7.48
N ASP A 652 9.87 -17.47 8.80
CA ASP A 652 11.02 -17.19 9.66
C ASP A 652 11.14 -18.30 10.73
N PRO A 653 12.27 -19.01 10.83
CA PRO A 653 12.43 -20.08 11.80
C PRO A 653 12.59 -19.58 13.25
N GLY A 654 12.66 -18.26 13.46
CA GLY A 654 12.62 -17.59 14.74
C GLY A 654 13.90 -17.79 15.55
N LEU A 655 15.04 -17.39 15.00
CA LEU A 655 16.33 -17.48 15.70
C LEU A 655 16.30 -16.67 17.02
N GLY A 656 16.66 -17.32 18.12
CA GLY A 656 16.63 -16.73 19.46
C GLY A 656 15.27 -16.68 20.15
N PHE A 657 14.24 -17.34 19.60
CA PHE A 657 12.91 -17.46 20.21
C PHE A 657 12.60 -18.92 20.55
N ALA A 658 12.43 -19.24 21.84
CA ALA A 658 12.07 -20.58 22.31
C ALA A 658 13.01 -21.70 21.82
N LYS A 659 14.32 -21.44 21.78
CA LYS A 659 15.35 -22.37 21.29
C LYS A 659 16.58 -22.25 22.18
N SER A 660 17.17 -23.39 22.57
CA SER A 660 18.45 -23.40 23.27
C SER A 660 19.59 -22.92 22.35
N ASP A 661 20.78 -22.68 22.91
CA ASP A 661 21.94 -22.32 22.08
C ASP A 661 22.35 -23.45 21.13
N ALA A 662 22.23 -24.70 21.58
CA ALA A 662 22.50 -25.88 20.76
C ALA A 662 21.50 -25.99 19.59
N ASP A 663 20.22 -25.72 19.84
CA ASP A 663 19.17 -25.73 18.82
C ASP A 663 19.43 -24.67 17.75
N GLN A 664 19.74 -23.45 18.18
CA GLN A 664 20.02 -22.34 17.26
C GLN A 664 21.24 -22.62 16.36
N LEU A 665 22.31 -23.19 16.92
CA LEU A 665 23.48 -23.61 16.14
C LEU A 665 23.14 -24.76 15.17
N SER A 666 22.33 -25.73 15.61
CA SER A 666 21.85 -26.83 14.77
C SER A 666 21.03 -26.32 13.59
N MET A 667 20.12 -25.36 13.83
CA MET A 667 19.33 -24.71 12.79
C MET A 667 20.22 -23.99 11.77
N LEU A 668 21.18 -23.17 12.22
CA LEU A 668 22.10 -22.46 11.32
C LEU A 668 22.95 -23.42 10.48
N LYS A 669 23.35 -24.56 11.05
CA LYS A 669 24.08 -25.61 10.33
C LYS A 669 23.20 -26.31 9.27
N HIS A 670 21.90 -26.39 9.50
CA HIS A 670 20.97 -27.20 8.71
C HIS A 670 19.82 -26.38 8.09
N LEU A 671 20.08 -25.12 7.71
CA LEU A 671 19.09 -24.21 7.11
C LEU A 671 18.33 -24.83 5.93
N GLY A 672 19.02 -25.60 5.07
CA GLY A 672 18.39 -26.28 3.94
C GLY A 672 17.28 -27.26 4.34
N ARG A 673 17.38 -27.89 5.51
CA ARG A 673 16.39 -28.86 6.00
C ARG A 673 15.10 -28.21 6.50
N ILE A 674 15.12 -26.91 6.78
CA ILE A 674 13.94 -26.17 7.23
C ILE A 674 12.94 -26.03 6.06
N CYS A 675 13.45 -25.85 4.84
CA CYS A 675 12.65 -25.65 3.63
C CYS A 675 12.42 -26.95 2.85
N GLU A 676 12.35 -28.10 3.51
CA GLU A 676 12.03 -29.40 2.89
C GLU A 676 10.53 -29.71 2.97
N GLY A 677 10.06 -30.74 2.26
CA GLY A 677 8.69 -31.24 2.36
C GLY A 677 7.62 -30.19 2.02
N GLU A 678 6.62 -30.03 2.88
CA GLU A 678 5.51 -29.09 2.69
C GLU A 678 5.91 -27.60 2.78
N LEU A 679 7.03 -27.31 3.43
CA LEU A 679 7.62 -25.97 3.50
C LEU A 679 8.49 -25.65 2.29
N ALA A 680 8.68 -26.63 1.38
CA ALA A 680 9.52 -26.45 0.22
C ALA A 680 9.02 -25.33 -0.67
N GLY A 681 9.92 -24.37 -0.92
CA GLY A 681 9.68 -23.32 -1.87
C GLY A 681 9.02 -22.05 -1.34
N TYR A 682 8.62 -22.02 -0.07
CA TYR A 682 8.33 -20.76 0.61
C TYR A 682 9.63 -19.94 0.75
N PRO A 683 9.55 -18.60 0.68
CA PRO A 683 10.70 -17.74 0.93
C PRO A 683 11.12 -17.82 2.40
N LEU A 684 12.43 -17.83 2.66
CA LEU A 684 12.97 -17.93 4.01
C LEU A 684 13.63 -16.61 4.46
N LEU A 685 13.14 -16.06 5.56
CA LEU A 685 13.75 -14.95 6.29
C LEU A 685 14.54 -15.48 7.49
N VAL A 686 15.71 -14.91 7.77
CA VAL A 686 16.46 -15.19 9.00
C VAL A 686 16.86 -13.89 9.71
N GLY A 687 16.38 -13.71 10.94
CA GLY A 687 16.77 -12.63 11.83
C GLY A 687 17.88 -13.02 12.82
N GLY A 688 19.14 -12.96 12.40
CA GLY A 688 20.30 -13.32 13.24
C GLY A 688 20.97 -12.17 13.99
N SER A 689 20.66 -10.92 13.63
CA SER A 689 21.46 -9.77 14.07
C SER A 689 21.29 -9.44 15.55
N ARG A 690 22.43 -9.19 16.21
CA ARG A 690 22.59 -8.77 17.61
C ARG A 690 21.94 -9.71 18.63
N LYS A 691 21.68 -10.97 18.26
CA LYS A 691 21.03 -11.96 19.13
C LYS A 691 21.92 -12.38 20.31
N GLY A 692 21.30 -12.84 21.39
CA GLY A 692 22.00 -13.26 22.62
C GLY A 692 22.98 -14.41 22.39
N LEU A 693 22.68 -15.32 21.45
CA LEU A 693 23.56 -16.42 21.04
C LEU A 693 24.94 -15.90 20.62
N VAL A 694 24.97 -14.90 19.73
CA VAL A 694 26.22 -14.31 19.23
C VAL A 694 27.04 -13.75 20.38
N GLY A 695 26.40 -13.02 21.30
CA GLY A 695 27.06 -12.48 22.49
C GLY A 695 27.64 -13.55 23.41
N ARG A 696 26.92 -14.65 23.64
CA ARG A 696 27.38 -15.77 24.48
C ARG A 696 28.57 -16.51 23.86
N ILE A 697 28.52 -16.80 22.56
CA ILE A 697 29.58 -17.53 21.85
C ILE A 697 30.85 -16.68 21.68
N THR A 698 30.70 -15.38 21.38
CA THR A 698 31.84 -14.48 21.12
C THR A 698 32.35 -13.74 22.37
N GLY A 699 31.67 -13.88 23.51
CA GLY A 699 31.98 -13.15 24.75
C GLY A 699 31.57 -11.66 24.74
N ARG A 700 30.81 -11.20 23.74
CA ARG A 700 30.35 -9.81 23.61
C ARG A 700 29.04 -9.57 24.37
N LYS A 701 29.16 -8.90 25.52
CA LYS A 701 28.01 -8.59 26.38
C LYS A 701 27.08 -7.57 25.74
N GLU A 702 27.62 -6.51 25.16
CA GLU A 702 26.82 -5.44 24.55
C GLU A 702 26.35 -5.83 23.14
N ALA A 703 25.09 -5.55 22.83
CA ALA A 703 24.47 -5.92 21.56
C ALA A 703 25.14 -5.24 20.35
N ARG A 704 25.54 -3.97 20.51
CA ARG A 704 26.22 -3.16 19.49
C ARG A 704 27.64 -3.63 19.14
N GLU A 705 28.23 -4.55 19.92
CA GLU A 705 29.58 -5.07 19.69
C GLU A 705 29.58 -6.42 18.96
N ARG A 706 28.40 -6.89 18.52
CA ARG A 706 28.20 -8.25 17.97
C ARG A 706 28.36 -8.32 16.44
N ASP A 707 28.66 -7.20 15.78
CA ASP A 707 28.63 -7.07 14.32
C ASP A 707 29.51 -8.11 13.59
N TRP A 708 30.69 -8.47 14.12
CA TRP A 708 31.53 -9.52 13.53
C TRP A 708 30.94 -10.93 13.63
N GLY A 709 30.24 -11.22 14.73
CA GLY A 709 29.53 -12.48 14.88
C GLY A 709 28.27 -12.51 14.00
N ASP A 710 27.59 -11.38 13.85
CA ASP A 710 26.48 -11.21 12.91
C ASP A 710 26.95 -11.44 11.46
N ALA A 711 28.11 -10.91 11.07
CA ALA A 711 28.72 -11.13 9.75
C ALA A 711 28.98 -12.62 9.47
N ALA A 712 29.41 -13.38 10.48
CA ALA A 712 29.58 -14.83 10.36
C ALA A 712 28.24 -15.54 10.13
N VAL A 713 27.19 -15.16 10.85
CA VAL A 713 25.83 -15.70 10.65
C VAL A 713 25.31 -15.36 9.25
N ASN A 714 25.45 -14.11 8.81
CA ASN A 714 25.05 -13.65 7.47
C ASN A 714 25.77 -14.43 6.37
N THR A 715 27.05 -14.73 6.57
CA THR A 715 27.86 -15.55 5.66
C THR A 715 27.31 -16.97 5.56
N VAL A 716 27.05 -17.64 6.70
CA VAL A 716 26.46 -19.00 6.71
C VAL A 716 25.10 -19.02 6.00
N CYS A 717 24.24 -18.06 6.27
CA CYS A 717 22.94 -17.92 5.60
C CYS A 717 23.10 -17.76 4.08
N THR A 718 24.04 -16.93 3.63
CA THR A 718 24.29 -16.72 2.19
C THR A 718 24.89 -17.96 1.52
N MET A 719 25.85 -18.62 2.17
CA MET A 719 26.48 -19.84 1.68
C MET A 719 25.50 -21.02 1.59
N SER A 720 24.45 -21.04 2.42
CA SER A 720 23.42 -22.08 2.37
C SER A 720 22.63 -22.10 1.06
N GLY A 721 22.54 -20.96 0.36
CA GLY A 721 21.79 -20.82 -0.88
C GLY A 721 20.26 -20.96 -0.73
N VAL A 722 19.72 -20.97 0.49
CA VAL A 722 18.27 -21.10 0.73
C VAL A 722 17.63 -19.90 1.43
N VAL A 723 18.41 -19.00 2.03
CA VAL A 723 17.90 -17.80 2.74
C VAL A 723 17.64 -16.69 1.74
N ASP A 724 16.40 -16.21 1.70
CA ASP A 724 15.93 -15.16 0.79
C ASP A 724 16.04 -13.76 1.39
N ILE A 725 15.89 -13.63 2.71
CA ILE A 725 15.92 -12.34 3.41
C ILE A 725 16.77 -12.44 4.68
N LEU A 726 17.67 -11.48 4.90
CA LEU A 726 18.38 -11.27 6.16
C LEU A 726 17.82 -10.04 6.86
N ARG A 727 17.28 -10.23 8.07
CA ARG A 727 16.78 -9.14 8.92
C ARG A 727 17.87 -8.66 9.88
N VAL A 728 18.35 -7.43 9.71
CA VAL A 728 19.60 -6.94 10.33
C VAL A 728 19.50 -5.50 10.86
N HIS A 729 20.33 -5.18 11.86
CA HIS A 729 20.50 -3.79 12.33
C HIS A 729 21.54 -3.02 11.50
N ASP A 730 22.68 -3.65 11.19
CA ASP A 730 23.71 -3.06 10.34
C ASP A 730 23.53 -3.53 8.88
N ALA A 731 22.77 -2.73 8.12
CA ALA A 731 22.51 -2.99 6.71
C ALA A 731 23.80 -2.97 5.86
N ARG A 732 24.76 -2.10 6.20
CA ARG A 732 26.02 -1.99 5.45
C ARG A 732 26.89 -3.22 5.67
N GLY A 733 27.14 -3.61 6.92
CA GLY A 733 27.93 -4.80 7.23
C GLY A 733 27.31 -6.08 6.69
N ALA A 734 25.97 -6.17 6.69
CA ALA A 734 25.27 -7.27 6.05
C ALA A 734 25.47 -7.30 4.53
N ALA A 735 25.38 -6.16 3.84
CA ALA A 735 25.63 -6.06 2.41
C ALA A 735 27.06 -6.50 2.03
N GLU A 736 28.05 -6.03 2.77
CA GLU A 736 29.45 -6.40 2.57
C GLU A 736 29.66 -7.92 2.81
N SER A 737 29.03 -8.48 3.84
CA SER A 737 29.07 -9.92 4.14
C SER A 737 28.44 -10.77 3.05
N VAL A 738 27.23 -10.39 2.58
CA VAL A 738 26.52 -11.09 1.49
C VAL A 738 27.32 -11.04 0.20
N ALA A 739 27.87 -9.86 -0.14
CA ALA A 739 28.66 -9.69 -1.35
C ALA A 739 29.89 -10.59 -1.37
N MET A 740 30.64 -10.63 -0.26
CA MET A 740 31.83 -11.47 -0.14
C MET A 740 31.47 -12.97 -0.12
N ALA A 741 30.46 -13.37 0.65
CA ALA A 741 30.02 -14.76 0.72
C ALA A 741 29.54 -15.27 -0.64
N ARG A 742 28.77 -14.46 -1.36
CA ARG A 742 28.35 -14.77 -2.74
C ARG A 742 29.56 -14.91 -3.67
N ALA A 743 30.52 -14.00 -3.61
CA ALA A 743 31.72 -14.07 -4.45
C ALA A 743 32.52 -15.36 -4.20
N ILE A 744 32.62 -15.82 -2.94
CA ILE A 744 33.25 -17.10 -2.59
C ILE A 744 32.45 -18.28 -3.14
N ARG A 745 31.13 -18.29 -2.93
CA ARG A 745 30.24 -19.38 -3.39
C ARG A 745 30.23 -19.53 -4.90
N ASP A 746 30.25 -18.41 -5.63
CA ASP A 746 30.10 -18.37 -7.08
C ASP A 746 31.46 -18.49 -7.82
N ALA A 747 32.58 -18.60 -7.08
CA ALA A 747 33.92 -18.79 -7.65
C ALA A 747 34.03 -20.16 -8.35
N LYS A 748 34.65 -20.17 -9.54
CA LYS A 748 34.80 -21.35 -10.40
C LYS A 748 36.12 -22.08 -10.21
#